data_AF-A0A1Q7WH61-F1
#
_entry.id   AF-A0A1Q7WH61-F1
#
_cell.length_a   1.000
_cell.length_b   1.000
_cell.length_c   1.000
_cell.angle_alpha   90.00
_cell.angle_beta   90.00
_cell.angle_gamma   90.00
#
_symmetry.space_group_name_H-M   'P 1'
#
loop_
_entity.id
_entity.type
_entity.pdbx_description
1 polymer ?
#
loop_
_entity_poly.entity_id
_entity_poly.type
_entity_poly.pdbx_seq_one_letter_code
_entity_poly.pdbx_strand_id
1 'polypeptide(L)'
;MSAVPGSIVLPEVPGTIDEHGAEKKPPIRATIYFFVIGVVAAAATVPLLPHLKAGTHSWATFIILGSAAAVAQLFVVRTPRNQSYHTTVVFLIPAVMLLPPELVALIGVIQHVPEWLKNRNAWYSQTFNICNWTISLLAAWAAFHATAGADHLLPNHDLRLALAGMAAAAVCVAVNHILLAPMLHFFYSHSFRELGIFSFESLSTDLVLAALGVGIGTFWDLNPWLLPFAVAPLLLIHRSLSVPQLQEEARVDPKTGLFNARYFAATLAEELARSQRFERPMTLIMADLDLLRDINNTYGHLAGDAVLKGIAETFRTQLRHYDVPARFGGEEFAILLPETPPEQAFEIAERIRRAVAASSIDVETSSEPIRATVSIGVAAFPRDGADANELIHQADLAVYRAKLQGRNRVLDASSEPLVVPETRSTPLVAVPDDGEHRTPLPGSIEAHPGEERRHPRPHAVHGPTFFSLSKRLATVVGLVGLVGSAAGVAGLVFGTSHDVSGLIAIIALVGAGQALALELDLGSISVSAVGAIAGAALFGPRAALALALTTAAVEWSARRQSLHHVLFNIGALSLASLAAVGAFSLHHLDVQGDPGRILTIVAGVAAGFAYFGVNMGLVSLATAVEGHERWSRAFQERFAWLVPHYLVYGFIAGVIFLGYESAHLWAFVRPPRRFRPRTFPWSRQTGCSRSARPPRWSRCRRPSMPATPTRPVTRAASSSSRWRSAASSVSRRRSSTCSGMPRSSTTLASWQFQTRSC
;
A
#
# COMPACT_ATOMS: atom_id res chain seq x y z
N MET A 1 15.42 18.32 9.89
CA MET A 1 14.07 17.82 10.21
C MET A 1 14.19 16.35 10.59
N SER A 2 14.39 16.08 11.88
CA SER A 2 14.59 14.72 12.41
C SER A 2 13.23 14.09 12.69
N ALA A 3 12.87 13.10 11.87
CA ALA A 3 11.65 12.32 12.04
C ALA A 3 11.90 11.09 12.92
N VAL A 4 10.88 10.72 13.70
CA VAL A 4 10.97 9.75 14.78
C VAL A 4 10.11 8.52 14.48
N PRO A 5 10.67 7.30 14.58
CA PRO A 5 9.95 6.06 14.33
C PRO A 5 8.92 5.70 15.42
N GLY A 6 7.90 4.88 15.06
CA GLY A 6 6.85 4.37 15.97
C GLY A 6 7.31 3.36 17.02
N SER A 7 8.58 2.97 16.97
CA SER A 7 9.35 2.37 18.06
C SER A 7 10.65 3.16 18.21
N ILE A 8 11.34 3.09 19.35
CA ILE A 8 12.66 3.72 19.49
C ILE A 8 13.67 2.95 18.61
N VAL A 9 13.68 3.20 17.32
CA VAL A 9 14.82 2.94 16.46
C VAL A 9 15.54 4.27 16.39
N LEU A 10 16.60 4.41 17.19
CA LEU A 10 17.50 5.55 17.04
C LEU A 10 17.91 5.60 15.56
N PRO A 11 17.68 6.71 14.84
CA PRO A 11 18.29 6.84 13.54
C PRO A 11 19.80 6.73 13.74
N GLU A 12 20.49 6.08 12.81
CA GLU A 12 21.90 6.37 12.56
C GLU A 12 21.97 7.83 12.07
N VAL A 13 21.79 8.77 12.99
CA VAL A 13 22.13 10.16 12.77
C VAL A 13 23.66 10.19 12.78
N PRO A 14 24.33 10.74 11.75
CA PRO A 14 25.75 11.03 11.83
C PRO A 14 26.00 11.88 13.10
N GLY A 15 26.62 11.28 14.12
CA GLY A 15 26.79 11.89 15.46
C GLY A 15 26.23 11.12 16.66
N THR A 16 25.74 9.89 16.49
CA THR A 16 25.44 8.95 17.59
C THR A 16 26.67 8.19 18.13
N ILE A 17 27.79 8.34 17.42
CA ILE A 17 29.10 7.84 17.79
C ILE A 17 29.88 9.06 18.31
N ASP A 18 30.31 9.05 19.57
CA ASP A 18 31.31 10.03 20.06
C ASP A 18 32.60 9.89 19.21
N GLU A 19 33.52 10.86 19.21
CA GLU A 19 34.78 10.80 18.42
C GLU A 19 35.61 9.51 18.62
N HIS A 20 35.25 8.70 19.62
CA HIS A 20 35.90 7.46 20.06
C HIS A 20 35.09 6.17 19.79
N GLY A 21 34.00 6.18 19.03
CA GLY A 21 33.30 4.93 18.67
C GLY A 21 32.21 4.44 19.63
N ALA A 22 31.86 5.20 20.69
CA ALA A 22 30.98 4.73 21.77
C ALA A 22 29.52 5.19 21.61
N GLU A 23 28.56 4.30 21.92
CA GLU A 23 27.12 4.58 21.96
C GLU A 23 26.79 5.72 22.95
N LYS A 24 26.07 6.74 22.47
CA LYS A 24 25.61 7.88 23.29
C LYS A 24 24.66 7.40 24.39
N LYS A 25 25.05 7.59 25.66
CA LYS A 25 24.24 7.26 26.84
C LYS A 25 22.98 8.15 26.90
N PRO A 26 21.82 7.61 27.33
CA PRO A 26 20.60 8.40 27.45
C PRO A 26 20.76 9.51 28.50
N PRO A 27 20.16 10.69 28.28
CA PRO A 27 20.17 11.78 29.26
C PRO A 27 19.44 11.37 30.55
N ILE A 28 19.82 11.96 31.68
CA ILE A 28 19.35 11.57 33.03
C ILE A 28 17.81 11.51 33.11
N ARG A 29 17.11 12.48 32.50
CA ARG A 29 15.64 12.52 32.48
C ARG A 29 15.03 11.31 31.75
N ALA A 30 15.62 10.91 30.61
CA ALA A 30 15.20 9.73 29.87
C ALA A 30 15.48 8.45 30.66
N THR A 31 16.62 8.38 31.36
CA THR A 31 16.98 7.25 32.23
C THR A 31 16.01 7.09 33.40
N ILE A 32 15.66 8.18 34.10
CA ILE A 32 14.67 8.15 35.18
C ILE A 32 13.31 7.65 34.65
N TYR A 33 12.87 8.21 33.52
CA TYR A 33 11.61 7.81 32.90
C TYR A 33 11.60 6.33 32.50
N PHE A 34 12.69 5.84 31.89
CA PHE A 34 12.88 4.43 31.58
C PHE A 34 12.68 3.52 32.80
N PHE A 35 13.30 3.84 33.93
CA PHE A 35 13.14 3.05 35.16
C PHE A 35 11.71 3.09 35.70
N VAL A 36 11.04 4.25 35.65
CA VAL A 36 9.64 4.37 36.06
C VAL A 36 8.76 3.45 35.21
N ILE A 37 8.90 3.48 33.89
CA ILE A 37 8.14 2.61 32.98
C ILE A 37 8.48 1.12 33.21
N GLY A 38 9.75 0.79 33.48
CA GLY A 38 10.15 -0.56 33.85
C GLY A 38 9.47 -1.07 35.13
N VAL A 39 9.40 -0.24 36.17
CA VAL A 39 8.71 -0.57 37.44
C VAL A 39 7.21 -0.75 37.22
N VAL A 40 6.56 0.12 36.43
CA VAL A 40 5.14 0.00 36.10
C VAL A 40 4.87 -1.30 35.32
N ALA A 41 5.70 -1.63 34.34
CA ALA A 41 5.57 -2.87 33.57
C ALA A 41 5.75 -4.10 34.48
N ALA A 42 6.74 -4.09 35.37
CA ALA A 42 6.96 -5.16 36.33
C ALA A 42 5.76 -5.30 37.30
N ALA A 43 5.25 -4.19 37.83
CA ALA A 43 4.09 -4.19 38.72
C ALA A 43 2.83 -4.76 38.05
N ALA A 44 2.65 -4.51 36.74
CA ALA A 44 1.54 -5.05 35.97
C ALA A 44 1.69 -6.54 35.61
N THR A 45 2.92 -7.03 35.44
CA THR A 45 3.19 -8.39 34.92
C THR A 45 3.51 -9.42 36.01
N VAL A 46 4.22 -9.03 37.08
CA VAL A 46 4.61 -9.94 38.16
C VAL A 46 3.42 -10.67 38.81
N PRO A 47 2.26 -10.01 39.08
CA PRO A 47 1.09 -10.70 39.63
C PRO A 47 0.50 -11.77 38.70
N LEU A 48 0.80 -11.72 37.40
CA LEU A 48 0.29 -12.67 36.41
C LEU A 48 1.16 -13.94 36.32
N LEU A 49 2.43 -13.89 36.74
CA LEU A 49 3.37 -15.01 36.63
C LEU A 49 2.89 -16.32 37.29
N PRO A 50 2.25 -16.32 38.47
CA PRO A 50 1.75 -17.55 39.09
C PRO A 50 0.65 -18.25 38.26
N HIS A 51 -0.06 -17.51 37.40
CA HIS A 51 -1.17 -18.03 36.59
C HIS A 51 -0.70 -18.72 35.30
N LEU A 52 0.61 -18.70 34.99
CA LEU A 52 1.20 -19.33 33.79
C LEU A 52 1.13 -20.86 33.76
N LYS A 53 0.63 -21.54 34.81
CA LYS A 53 0.62 -23.02 34.90
C LYS A 53 -0.79 -23.63 34.84
N ALA A 54 -0.96 -24.50 33.82
CA ALA A 54 -1.66 -25.80 33.90
C ALA A 54 -3.12 -25.98 33.40
N GLY A 55 -3.65 -25.18 32.47
CA GLY A 55 -4.97 -25.54 31.90
C GLY A 55 -5.51 -24.80 30.68
N THR A 56 -4.74 -23.99 29.97
CA THR A 56 -5.28 -23.16 28.90
C THR A 56 -5.13 -23.81 27.54
N HIS A 57 -6.25 -24.09 26.88
CA HIS A 57 -6.33 -24.45 25.46
C HIS A 57 -5.78 -23.36 24.50
N SER A 58 -5.23 -22.27 25.04
CA SER A 58 -4.82 -21.06 24.34
C SER A 58 -3.33 -21.01 23.95
N TRP A 59 -2.52 -22.00 24.33
CA TRP A 59 -1.09 -22.04 23.95
C TRP A 59 -0.86 -22.13 22.43
N ALA A 60 -1.73 -22.86 21.72
CA ALA A 60 -1.66 -22.93 20.26
C ALA A 60 -1.92 -21.55 19.62
N THR A 61 -2.97 -20.86 20.08
CA THR A 61 -3.29 -19.48 19.66
C THR A 61 -2.15 -18.52 19.97
N PHE A 62 -1.55 -18.64 21.17
CA PHE A 62 -0.39 -17.84 21.57
C PHE A 62 0.83 -18.09 20.67
N ILE A 63 1.16 -19.35 20.35
CA ILE A 63 2.29 -19.67 19.47
C ILE A 63 2.06 -19.08 18.08
N ILE A 64 0.86 -19.23 17.52
CA ILE A 64 0.55 -18.72 16.17
C ILE A 64 0.59 -17.19 16.13
N LEU A 65 -0.14 -16.53 17.02
CA LEU A 65 -0.21 -15.06 17.05
C LEU A 65 1.12 -14.43 17.48
N GLY A 66 1.80 -15.01 18.47
CA GLY A 66 3.11 -14.56 18.94
C GLY A 66 4.18 -14.71 17.85
N SER A 67 4.18 -15.82 17.10
CA SER A 67 5.09 -16.01 15.96
C SER A 67 4.77 -15.03 14.83
N ALA A 68 3.50 -14.84 14.50
CA ALA A 68 3.08 -13.90 13.46
C ALA A 68 3.45 -12.45 13.82
N ALA A 69 3.25 -12.05 15.08
CA ALA A 69 3.67 -10.75 15.60
C ALA A 69 5.20 -10.59 15.56
N ALA A 70 5.94 -11.60 15.99
CA ALA A 70 7.40 -11.58 15.96
C ALA A 70 7.95 -11.50 14.52
N VAL A 71 7.35 -12.24 13.58
CA VAL A 71 7.71 -12.17 12.15
C VAL A 71 7.35 -10.80 11.57
N ALA A 72 6.19 -10.23 11.93
CA ALA A 72 5.75 -8.91 11.46
C ALA A 72 6.72 -7.79 11.87
N GLN A 73 7.41 -7.91 13.01
CA GLN A 73 8.48 -6.98 13.43
C GLN A 73 9.67 -6.95 12.47
N LEU A 74 9.85 -7.96 11.61
CA LEU A 74 10.90 -7.95 10.58
C LEU A 74 10.49 -7.17 9.32
N PHE A 75 9.19 -6.94 9.13
CA PHE A 75 8.59 -6.29 7.96
C PHE A 75 8.18 -4.85 8.29
N VAL A 76 9.19 -4.03 8.60
CA VAL A 76 9.02 -2.61 8.88
C VAL A 76 8.94 -1.84 7.58
N VAL A 77 7.87 -1.07 7.40
CA VAL A 77 7.73 -0.15 6.26
C VAL A 77 8.23 1.23 6.69
N ARG A 78 9.21 1.79 5.99
CA ARG A 78 9.84 3.07 6.34
C ARG A 78 9.41 4.18 5.37
N THR A 79 8.53 5.09 5.72
CA THR A 79 8.11 6.11 4.75
C THR A 79 9.19 7.16 4.45
N PRO A 80 9.08 7.86 3.30
CA PRO A 80 9.93 8.99 2.90
C PRO A 80 10.20 10.04 3.98
N ARG A 81 9.23 10.25 4.87
CA ARG A 81 9.34 11.15 6.02
C ARG A 81 10.11 10.53 7.18
N ASN A 82 10.89 9.48 6.97
CA ASN A 82 11.64 8.73 7.99
C ASN A 82 10.77 8.25 9.17
N GLN A 83 9.49 7.97 8.91
CA GLN A 83 8.61 7.28 9.86
C GLN A 83 8.68 5.79 9.58
N SER A 84 8.52 4.96 10.61
CA SER A 84 8.48 3.51 10.43
C SER A 84 7.22 2.95 11.03
N TYR A 85 6.50 2.17 10.23
CA TYR A 85 5.26 1.52 10.61
C TYR A 85 5.49 0.04 10.82
N HIS A 86 5.03 -0.44 11.98
CA HIS A 86 5.08 -1.84 12.35
C HIS A 86 3.72 -2.46 12.13
N THR A 87 3.65 -3.44 11.23
CA THR A 87 2.42 -4.20 10.97
C THR A 87 2.05 -5.14 12.12
N THR A 88 2.91 -5.25 13.14
CA THR A 88 2.77 -6.15 14.28
C THR A 88 1.47 -5.98 15.04
N VAL A 89 0.97 -4.75 15.20
CA VAL A 89 -0.24 -4.45 15.99
C VAL A 89 -1.47 -5.23 15.49
N VAL A 90 -1.49 -5.58 14.20
CA VAL A 90 -2.54 -6.36 13.54
C VAL A 90 -2.65 -7.78 14.12
N PHE A 91 -1.56 -8.34 14.63
CA PHE A 91 -1.52 -9.64 15.31
C PHE A 91 -1.63 -9.53 16.84
N LEU A 92 -1.31 -8.35 17.39
CA LEU A 92 -1.40 -8.09 18.82
C LEU A 92 -2.83 -7.88 19.30
N ILE A 93 -3.69 -7.19 18.53
CA ILE A 93 -5.09 -7.00 18.92
C ILE A 93 -5.87 -8.32 19.00
N PRO A 94 -5.76 -9.27 18.04
CA PRO A 94 -6.30 -10.61 18.21
C PRO A 94 -5.80 -11.31 19.47
N ALA A 95 -4.50 -11.16 19.79
CA ALA A 95 -3.94 -11.75 20.99
C ALA A 95 -4.59 -11.16 22.26
N VAL A 96 -4.81 -9.84 22.29
CA VAL A 96 -5.52 -9.15 23.36
C VAL A 96 -6.96 -9.66 23.54
N MET A 97 -7.64 -10.01 22.44
CA MET A 97 -9.01 -10.50 22.46
C MET A 97 -9.13 -11.97 22.90
N LEU A 98 -8.17 -12.80 22.49
CA LEU A 98 -8.28 -14.26 22.55
C LEU A 98 -7.46 -14.92 23.66
N LEU A 99 -6.46 -14.22 24.19
CA LEU A 99 -5.52 -14.78 25.17
C LEU A 99 -5.77 -14.23 26.57
N PRO A 100 -5.47 -15.04 27.60
CA PRO A 100 -5.43 -14.58 28.98
C PRO A 100 -4.27 -13.58 29.19
N PRO A 101 -4.36 -12.71 30.20
CA PRO A 101 -3.47 -11.56 30.36
C PRO A 101 -2.00 -11.98 30.57
N GLU A 102 -1.74 -13.13 31.19
CA GLU A 102 -0.38 -13.68 31.36
C GLU A 102 0.31 -14.02 30.02
N LEU A 103 -0.45 -14.50 29.02
CA LEU A 103 0.07 -14.80 27.69
C LEU A 103 0.19 -13.52 26.84
N VAL A 104 -0.73 -12.57 27.02
CA VAL A 104 -0.64 -11.24 26.38
C VAL A 104 0.62 -10.50 26.83
N ALA A 105 0.94 -10.54 28.14
CA ALA A 105 2.17 -9.98 28.68
C ALA A 105 3.42 -10.62 28.06
N LEU A 106 3.40 -11.95 27.87
CA LEU A 106 4.52 -12.68 27.28
C LEU A 106 4.71 -12.36 25.79
N ILE A 107 3.64 -12.10 25.03
CA ILE A 107 3.74 -11.65 23.63
C ILE A 107 4.48 -10.32 23.53
N GLY A 108 4.25 -9.39 24.46
CA GLY A 108 4.95 -8.10 24.50
C GLY A 108 6.48 -8.24 24.53
N VAL A 109 6.97 -9.33 25.12
CA VAL A 109 8.40 -9.69 25.15
C VAL A 109 8.82 -10.41 23.87
N ILE A 110 8.10 -11.48 23.49
CA ILE A 110 8.49 -12.36 22.37
C ILE A 110 8.53 -11.63 21.03
N GLN A 111 7.60 -10.69 20.80
CA GLN A 111 7.54 -9.98 19.53
C GLN A 111 8.87 -9.26 19.19
N HIS A 112 9.60 -8.78 20.20
CA HIS A 112 10.82 -7.99 20.00
C HIS A 112 12.09 -8.83 19.90
N VAL A 113 11.98 -10.15 19.99
CA VAL A 113 13.11 -11.08 19.87
C VAL A 113 13.75 -11.01 18.47
N PRO A 114 13.02 -11.08 17.34
CA PRO A 114 13.64 -11.07 16.02
C PRO A 114 14.35 -9.77 15.68
N GLU A 115 13.78 -8.63 16.11
CA GLU A 115 14.41 -7.32 15.96
C GLU A 115 15.72 -7.25 16.76
N TRP A 116 15.74 -7.77 17.99
CA TRP A 116 16.95 -7.82 18.82
C TRP A 116 18.05 -8.71 18.24
N LEU A 117 17.69 -9.83 17.59
CA LEU A 117 18.66 -10.69 16.89
C LEU A 117 19.22 -10.03 15.62
N LYS A 118 18.38 -9.30 14.88
CA LYS A 118 18.75 -8.70 13.58
C LYS A 118 19.50 -7.38 13.76
N ASN A 119 18.95 -6.49 14.57
CA ASN A 119 19.48 -5.16 14.82
C ASN A 119 20.08 -5.18 16.22
N ARG A 120 21.40 -5.03 16.33
CA ARG A 120 22.09 -4.90 17.62
C ARG A 120 21.84 -3.52 18.23
N ASN A 121 20.57 -3.14 18.38
CA ASN A 121 20.14 -1.89 18.97
C ASN A 121 20.61 -1.80 20.43
N ALA A 122 20.85 -0.57 20.89
CA ALA A 122 21.22 -0.31 22.27
C ALA A 122 20.20 -0.96 23.24
N TRP A 123 20.70 -1.75 24.19
CA TRP A 123 19.90 -2.62 25.07
C TRP A 123 18.76 -1.88 25.82
N TYR A 124 18.97 -0.61 26.16
CA TYR A 124 18.00 0.20 26.87
C TYR A 124 16.78 0.55 26.00
N SER A 125 16.98 0.74 24.70
CA SER A 125 15.92 1.04 23.74
C SER A 125 14.96 -0.14 23.61
N GLN A 126 15.52 -1.34 23.41
CA GLN A 126 14.72 -2.56 23.29
C GLN A 126 13.96 -2.87 24.57
N THR A 127 14.61 -2.69 25.72
CA THR A 127 13.97 -2.91 27.03
C THR A 127 12.81 -1.94 27.23
N PHE A 128 12.97 -0.66 26.86
CA PHE A 128 11.88 0.32 26.92
C PHE A 128 10.71 -0.09 26.03
N ASN A 129 10.98 -0.45 24.77
CA ASN A 129 9.93 -0.85 23.82
C ASN A 129 9.16 -2.08 24.35
N ILE A 130 9.85 -3.08 24.91
CA ILE A 130 9.22 -4.23 25.56
C ILE A 130 8.30 -3.78 26.70
N CYS A 131 8.76 -2.94 27.62
CA CYS A 131 7.94 -2.45 28.72
C CYS A 131 6.71 -1.66 28.23
N ASN A 132 6.92 -0.74 27.27
CA ASN A 132 5.88 0.10 26.69
C ASN A 132 4.78 -0.75 26.01
N TRP A 133 5.17 -1.66 25.12
CA TRP A 133 4.20 -2.55 24.46
C TRP A 133 3.51 -3.48 25.45
N THR A 134 4.22 -4.00 26.45
CA THR A 134 3.60 -4.86 27.46
C THR A 134 2.52 -4.12 28.26
N ILE A 135 2.78 -2.89 28.69
CA ILE A 135 1.78 -2.04 29.37
C ILE A 135 0.61 -1.74 28.42
N SER A 136 0.90 -1.37 27.17
CA SER A 136 -0.12 -1.05 26.17
C SER A 136 -1.05 -2.22 25.87
N LEU A 137 -0.52 -3.44 25.80
CA LEU A 137 -1.30 -4.66 25.56
C LEU A 137 -2.14 -5.06 26.77
N LEU A 138 -1.60 -4.95 27.99
CA LEU A 138 -2.38 -5.23 29.20
C LEU A 138 -3.51 -4.20 29.42
N ALA A 139 -3.25 -2.92 29.11
CA ALA A 139 -4.28 -1.89 29.13
C ALA A 139 -5.39 -2.16 28.10
N ALA A 140 -5.01 -2.56 26.88
CA ALA A 140 -5.95 -2.95 25.84
C ALA A 140 -6.77 -4.19 26.23
N TRP A 141 -6.14 -5.18 26.87
CA TRP A 141 -6.80 -6.38 27.39
C TRP A 141 -7.84 -6.04 28.46
N ALA A 142 -7.49 -5.16 29.40
CA ALA A 142 -8.42 -4.69 30.41
C ALA A 142 -9.60 -3.94 29.78
N ALA A 143 -9.35 -3.09 28.79
CA ALA A 143 -10.39 -2.37 28.06
C ALA A 143 -11.34 -3.31 27.30
N PHE A 144 -10.80 -4.33 26.62
CA PHE A 144 -11.59 -5.34 25.93
C PHE A 144 -12.51 -6.08 26.91
N HIS A 145 -11.97 -6.61 28.01
CA HIS A 145 -12.75 -7.42 28.93
C HIS A 145 -13.76 -6.59 29.73
N ALA A 146 -13.43 -5.34 30.07
CA ALA A 146 -14.36 -4.42 30.73
C ALA A 146 -15.58 -4.09 29.84
N THR A 147 -15.37 -3.92 28.53
CA THR A 147 -16.45 -3.64 27.58
C THR A 147 -17.18 -4.90 27.13
N ALA A 148 -16.48 -6.01 26.92
CA ALA A 148 -17.05 -7.30 26.55
C ALA A 148 -17.91 -7.93 27.67
N GLY A 149 -17.64 -7.59 28.94
CA GLY A 149 -18.45 -8.00 30.10
C GLY A 149 -19.57 -7.03 30.48
N ALA A 150 -19.79 -5.95 29.71
CA ALA A 150 -20.81 -4.94 29.99
C ALA A 150 -22.22 -5.36 29.52
N ASP A 151 -22.62 -6.58 29.87
CA ASP A 151 -23.83 -7.25 29.38
C ASP A 151 -25.12 -6.51 29.68
N HIS A 152 -25.14 -5.77 30.78
CA HIS A 152 -26.29 -4.97 31.22
C HIS A 152 -26.48 -3.69 30.39
N LEU A 153 -25.41 -3.16 29.79
CA LEU A 153 -25.45 -1.92 29.01
C LEU A 153 -25.66 -2.20 27.51
N LEU A 154 -25.09 -3.29 27.00
CA LEU A 154 -25.14 -3.71 25.60
C LEU A 154 -25.61 -5.17 25.49
N PRO A 155 -26.94 -5.40 25.34
CA PRO A 155 -27.50 -6.75 25.28
C PRO A 155 -27.11 -7.53 24.02
N ASN A 156 -26.80 -6.84 22.92
CA ASN A 156 -26.39 -7.49 21.67
C ASN A 156 -24.92 -7.92 21.76
N HIS A 157 -24.68 -9.23 21.76
CA HIS A 157 -23.36 -9.85 21.92
C HIS A 157 -22.39 -9.43 20.82
N ASP A 158 -22.81 -9.47 19.55
CA ASP A 158 -21.95 -9.18 18.40
C ASP A 158 -21.53 -7.70 18.38
N LEU A 159 -22.47 -6.80 18.67
CA LEU A 159 -22.19 -5.37 18.80
C LEU A 159 -21.24 -5.09 19.97
N ARG A 160 -21.43 -5.78 21.10
CA ARG A 160 -20.59 -5.62 22.29
C ARG A 160 -19.15 -6.08 22.01
N LEU A 161 -18.97 -7.22 21.35
CA LEU A 161 -17.65 -7.71 20.94
C LEU A 161 -16.95 -6.75 19.95
N ALA A 162 -17.69 -6.22 18.98
CA ALA A 162 -17.13 -5.26 18.02
C ALA A 162 -16.67 -3.96 18.72
N LEU A 163 -17.49 -3.41 19.61
CA LEU A 163 -17.14 -2.23 20.41
C LEU A 163 -15.98 -2.51 21.36
N ALA A 164 -15.91 -3.71 21.94
CA ALA A 164 -14.83 -4.12 22.81
C ALA A 164 -13.49 -4.20 22.07
N GLY A 165 -13.48 -4.80 20.87
CA GLY A 165 -12.30 -4.82 20.00
C GLY A 165 -11.84 -3.41 19.62
N MET A 166 -12.78 -2.52 19.28
CA MET A 166 -12.47 -1.14 18.93
C MET A 166 -11.89 -0.35 20.12
N ALA A 167 -12.45 -0.55 21.32
CA ALA A 167 -11.92 0.03 22.55
C ALA A 167 -10.50 -0.47 22.84
N ALA A 168 -10.24 -1.77 22.67
CA ALA A 168 -8.92 -2.35 22.82
C ALA A 168 -7.90 -1.75 21.83
N ALA A 169 -8.27 -1.62 20.55
CA ALA A 169 -7.45 -1.00 19.53
C ALA A 169 -7.10 0.47 19.88
N ALA A 170 -8.11 1.27 20.23
CA ALA A 170 -7.90 2.67 20.59
C ALA A 170 -7.02 2.82 21.85
N VAL A 171 -7.26 2.02 22.89
CA VAL A 171 -6.45 2.04 24.13
C VAL A 171 -5.02 1.61 23.86
N CYS A 172 -4.80 0.56 23.07
CA CYS A 172 -3.46 0.09 22.71
C CYS A 172 -2.64 1.20 22.04
N VAL A 173 -3.21 1.84 21.01
CA VAL A 173 -2.55 2.92 20.25
C VAL A 173 -2.31 4.14 21.14
N ALA A 174 -3.31 4.56 21.91
CA ALA A 174 -3.21 5.72 22.77
C ALA A 174 -2.14 5.54 23.85
N VAL A 175 -2.16 4.42 24.58
CA VAL A 175 -1.20 4.13 25.65
C VAL A 175 0.22 4.05 25.08
N ASN A 176 0.41 3.37 23.94
CA ASN A 176 1.72 3.28 23.28
C ASN A 176 2.29 4.67 22.97
N HIS A 177 1.50 5.56 22.37
CA HIS A 177 1.96 6.90 22.00
C HIS A 177 2.16 7.81 23.22
N ILE A 178 1.29 7.71 24.23
CA ILE A 178 1.41 8.49 25.48
C ILE A 178 2.69 8.11 26.25
N LEU A 179 3.06 6.83 26.26
CA LEU A 179 4.28 6.36 26.92
C LEU A 179 5.54 6.64 26.08
N LEU A 180 5.45 6.53 24.75
CA LEU A 180 6.59 6.75 23.87
C LEU A 180 6.96 8.24 23.76
N ALA A 181 5.98 9.15 23.75
CA ALA A 181 6.23 10.58 23.51
C ALA A 181 7.18 11.24 24.53
N PRO A 182 7.03 11.06 25.86
CA PRO A 182 7.96 11.64 26.83
C PRO A 182 9.38 11.09 26.70
N MET A 183 9.52 9.80 26.39
CA MET A 183 10.83 9.16 26.19
C MET A 183 11.57 9.80 25.02
N LEU A 184 10.89 10.02 23.89
CA LEU A 184 11.46 10.67 22.72
C LEU A 184 11.75 12.16 22.94
N HIS A 185 10.85 12.86 23.65
CA HIS A 185 11.08 14.26 24.04
C HIS A 185 12.33 14.41 24.89
N PHE A 186 12.53 13.54 25.89
CA PHE A 186 13.73 13.58 26.73
C PHE A 186 15.00 13.21 25.98
N PHE A 187 14.92 12.34 24.98
CA PHE A 187 16.08 11.91 24.21
C PHE A 187 16.52 12.96 23.18
N TYR A 188 15.57 13.53 22.42
CA TYR A 188 15.87 14.45 21.32
C TYR A 188 15.71 15.93 21.68
N SER A 189 15.15 16.27 22.83
CA SER A 189 14.82 17.65 23.24
C SER A 189 13.90 18.42 22.29
N HIS A 190 13.20 17.72 21.40
CA HIS A 190 12.24 18.30 20.44
C HIS A 190 10.84 18.38 21.04
N SER A 191 10.03 19.33 20.63
CA SER A 191 8.63 19.44 21.10
C SER A 191 7.78 18.27 20.58
N PHE A 192 6.67 17.92 21.27
CA PHE A 192 5.78 16.83 20.82
C PHE A 192 5.21 17.07 19.41
N ARG A 193 5.05 18.33 19.01
CA ARG A 193 4.57 18.71 17.69
C ARG A 193 5.63 18.48 16.61
N GLU A 194 6.90 18.77 16.91
CA GLU A 194 8.04 18.49 16.03
C GLU A 194 8.30 16.99 15.88
N LEU A 195 8.07 16.21 16.95
CA LEU A 195 8.19 14.76 16.91
C LEU A 195 7.12 14.10 16.02
N GLY A 196 6.02 14.79 15.73
CA GLY A 196 4.93 14.27 14.88
C GLY A 196 4.20 13.06 15.44
N ILE A 197 4.48 12.65 16.68
CA ILE A 197 3.95 11.41 17.28
C ILE A 197 2.43 11.45 17.47
N PHE A 198 1.87 12.61 17.83
CA PHE A 198 0.42 12.83 17.92
C PHE A 198 -0.16 13.42 16.62
N SER A 199 0.55 13.34 15.50
CA SER A 199 -0.01 13.74 14.21
C SER A 199 -1.17 12.82 13.84
N PHE A 200 -2.15 13.39 13.12
CA PHE A 200 -3.26 12.61 12.58
C PHE A 200 -2.77 11.47 11.69
N GLU A 201 -1.71 11.70 10.90
CA GLU A 201 -1.08 10.69 10.04
C GLU A 201 -0.57 9.48 10.84
N SER A 202 0.18 9.71 11.93
CA SER A 202 0.70 8.63 12.79
C SER A 202 -0.42 7.88 13.51
N LEU A 203 -1.31 8.62 14.19
CA LEU A 203 -2.37 8.02 15.00
C LEU A 203 -3.39 7.27 14.15
N SER A 204 -3.80 7.82 13.01
CA SER A 204 -4.78 7.17 12.13
C SER A 204 -4.23 5.88 11.53
N THR A 205 -2.95 5.86 11.13
CA THR A 205 -2.32 4.66 10.55
C THR A 205 -2.27 3.52 11.56
N ASP A 206 -1.79 3.78 12.78
CA ASP A 206 -1.69 2.76 13.81
C ASP A 206 -3.08 2.30 14.30
N LEU A 207 -4.05 3.22 14.37
CA LEU A 207 -5.44 2.88 14.69
C LEU A 207 -6.10 2.01 13.62
N VAL A 208 -5.87 2.30 12.34
CA VAL A 208 -6.38 1.49 11.23
C VAL A 208 -5.77 0.09 11.25
N LEU A 209 -4.46 -0.02 11.48
CA LEU A 209 -3.79 -1.32 11.62
C LEU A 209 -4.31 -2.10 12.84
N ALA A 210 -4.50 -1.43 13.98
CA ALA A 210 -5.08 -2.05 15.17
C ALA A 210 -6.53 -2.51 14.94
N ALA A 211 -7.36 -1.70 14.26
CA ALA A 211 -8.72 -2.05 13.90
C ALA A 211 -8.79 -3.25 12.93
N LEU A 212 -7.85 -3.39 12.01
CA LEU A 212 -7.72 -4.58 11.16
C LEU A 212 -7.50 -5.85 12.01
N GLY A 213 -6.74 -5.72 13.10
CA GLY A 213 -6.55 -6.79 14.08
C GLY A 213 -7.85 -7.22 14.76
N VAL A 214 -8.83 -6.33 14.97
CA VAL A 214 -10.16 -6.71 15.47
C VAL A 214 -10.85 -7.67 14.48
N GLY A 215 -10.72 -7.42 13.18
CA GLY A 215 -11.20 -8.31 12.12
C GLY A 215 -10.54 -9.69 12.17
N ILE A 216 -9.23 -9.75 12.40
CA ILE A 216 -8.50 -11.03 12.55
C ILE A 216 -8.99 -11.78 13.80
N GLY A 217 -9.15 -11.10 14.94
CA GLY A 217 -9.66 -11.70 16.17
C GLY A 217 -11.06 -12.29 16.00
N THR A 218 -11.96 -11.54 15.37
CA THR A 218 -13.33 -12.02 15.08
C THR A 218 -13.33 -13.21 14.10
N PHE A 219 -12.49 -13.21 13.06
CA PHE A 219 -12.38 -14.37 12.17
C PHE A 219 -11.78 -15.59 12.85
N TRP A 220 -10.88 -15.40 13.80
CA TRP A 220 -10.34 -16.50 14.58
C TRP A 220 -11.43 -17.27 15.33
N ASP A 221 -12.37 -16.54 15.96
CA ASP A 221 -13.50 -17.13 16.68
C ASP A 221 -14.58 -17.68 15.75
N LEU A 222 -14.82 -17.03 14.62
CA LEU A 222 -15.83 -17.45 13.64
C LEU A 222 -15.37 -18.68 12.85
N ASN A 223 -14.26 -18.57 12.14
CA ASN A 223 -13.67 -19.64 11.34
C ASN A 223 -12.21 -19.28 10.96
N PRO A 224 -11.20 -19.98 11.51
CA PRO A 224 -9.79 -19.73 11.21
C PRO A 224 -9.41 -19.80 9.71
N TRP A 225 -10.20 -20.47 8.87
CA TRP A 225 -9.99 -20.49 7.42
C TRP A 225 -10.21 -19.12 6.76
N LEU A 226 -10.80 -18.15 7.46
CA LEU A 226 -10.97 -16.78 6.99
C LEU A 226 -9.72 -15.91 7.22
N LEU A 227 -8.76 -16.37 8.03
CA LEU A 227 -7.54 -15.62 8.37
C LEU A 227 -6.68 -15.22 7.16
N PRO A 228 -6.45 -16.09 6.14
CA PRO A 228 -5.67 -15.70 4.96
C PRO A 228 -6.23 -14.47 4.25
N PHE A 229 -7.56 -14.28 4.32
CA PHE A 229 -8.20 -13.17 3.67
C PHE A 229 -8.12 -11.87 4.49
N ALA A 230 -8.11 -11.93 5.83
CA ALA A 230 -7.83 -10.76 6.67
C ALA A 230 -6.37 -10.29 6.60
N VAL A 231 -5.44 -11.18 6.25
CA VAL A 231 -4.02 -10.86 6.04
C VAL A 231 -3.77 -10.23 4.65
N ALA A 232 -4.66 -10.43 3.67
CA ALA A 232 -4.50 -9.88 2.33
C ALA A 232 -4.46 -8.33 2.27
N PRO A 233 -5.34 -7.57 2.97
CA PRO A 233 -5.19 -6.12 3.13
C PRO A 233 -3.83 -5.70 3.70
N LEU A 234 -3.31 -6.44 4.68
CA LEU A 234 -2.03 -6.15 5.29
C LEU A 234 -0.89 -6.27 4.28
N LEU A 235 -0.89 -7.33 3.46
CA LEU A 235 0.09 -7.53 2.41
C LEU A 235 0.03 -6.44 1.35
N LEU A 236 -1.17 -5.98 1.01
CA LEU A 236 -1.33 -4.88 0.06
C LEU A 236 -0.91 -3.54 0.63
N ILE A 237 -1.24 -3.23 1.89
CA ILE A 237 -0.78 -2.01 2.57
C ILE A 237 0.74 -2.02 2.62
N HIS A 238 1.36 -3.14 3.02
CA HIS A 238 2.81 -3.29 3.02
C HIS A 238 3.40 -3.06 1.61
N ARG A 239 2.83 -3.68 0.58
CA ARG A 239 3.32 -3.52 -0.81
C ARG A 239 3.13 -2.08 -1.32
N SER A 240 1.97 -1.49 -1.07
CA SER A 240 1.62 -0.13 -1.51
C SER A 240 2.47 0.94 -0.83
N LEU A 241 2.82 0.74 0.45
CA LEU A 241 3.66 1.69 1.20
C LEU A 241 5.16 1.48 0.94
N SER A 242 5.59 0.28 0.49
CA SER A 242 6.98 -0.02 0.15
C SER A 242 7.41 0.47 -1.25
N VAL A 243 6.47 0.55 -2.20
CA VAL A 243 6.76 0.93 -3.60
C VAL A 243 7.25 2.38 -3.75
N PRO A 244 6.71 3.39 -3.04
CA PRO A 244 7.23 4.76 -3.10
C PRO A 244 8.68 4.87 -2.60
N GLN A 245 9.09 4.06 -1.62
CA GLN A 245 10.46 4.05 -1.11
C GLN A 245 11.46 3.58 -2.18
N LEU A 246 11.12 2.51 -2.91
CA LEU A 246 11.91 2.05 -4.05
C LEU A 246 12.02 3.13 -5.14
N GLN A 247 11.01 4.00 -5.26
CA GLN A 247 11.04 5.12 -6.20
C GLN A 247 11.92 6.28 -5.72
N GLU A 248 11.98 6.54 -4.40
CA GLU A 248 12.87 7.54 -3.80
C GLU A 248 14.34 7.11 -3.77
N GLU A 249 14.62 5.86 -3.40
CA GLU A 249 15.97 5.27 -3.52
C GLU A 249 16.44 5.27 -4.99
N ALA A 250 15.50 5.21 -5.93
CA ALA A 250 15.75 5.32 -7.36
C ALA A 250 15.70 6.77 -7.90
N ARG A 251 15.94 7.80 -7.09
CA ARG A 251 16.14 9.20 -7.55
C ARG A 251 17.62 9.57 -7.74
N VAL A 252 18.52 8.82 -7.11
CA VAL A 252 19.95 9.10 -7.07
C VAL A 252 20.69 8.12 -7.97
N ASP A 253 21.74 8.59 -8.65
CA ASP A 253 22.68 7.72 -9.38
C ASP A 253 23.62 7.04 -8.36
N PRO A 254 23.67 5.70 -8.30
CA PRO A 254 24.41 4.98 -7.26
C PRO A 254 25.93 5.17 -7.36
N LYS A 255 26.45 5.57 -8.52
CA LYS A 255 27.89 5.79 -8.72
C LYS A 255 28.34 7.16 -8.23
N THR A 256 27.56 8.21 -8.51
CA THR A 256 27.96 9.61 -8.24
C THR A 256 27.26 10.23 -7.04
N GLY A 257 26.12 9.68 -6.62
CA GLY A 257 25.29 10.26 -5.58
C GLY A 257 24.52 11.52 -6.03
N LEU A 258 24.65 11.97 -7.28
CA LEU A 258 23.82 13.03 -7.85
C LEU A 258 22.43 12.51 -8.19
N PHE A 259 21.50 13.40 -8.53
CA PHE A 259 20.22 12.95 -9.07
C PHE A 259 20.42 12.17 -10.38
N ASN A 260 19.53 11.23 -10.68
CA ASN A 260 19.56 10.54 -11.97
C ASN A 260 18.74 11.28 -13.04
N ALA A 261 18.95 10.90 -14.30
CA ALA A 261 18.27 11.48 -15.45
C ALA A 261 16.74 11.48 -15.34
N ARG A 262 16.16 10.45 -14.72
CA ARG A 262 14.70 10.36 -14.54
C ARG A 262 14.18 11.42 -13.58
N TYR A 263 14.84 11.62 -12.45
CA TYR A 263 14.48 12.68 -11.50
C TYR A 263 14.68 14.05 -12.15
N PHE A 264 15.82 14.25 -12.81
CA PHE A 264 16.13 15.50 -13.50
C PHE A 264 15.05 15.90 -14.52
N ALA A 265 14.62 14.98 -15.37
CA ALA A 265 13.61 15.24 -16.39
C ALA A 265 12.20 15.49 -15.84
N ALA A 266 11.91 15.07 -14.60
CA ALA A 266 10.68 15.42 -13.90
C ALA A 266 10.79 16.85 -13.33
N THR A 267 11.88 17.15 -12.61
CA THR A 267 12.12 18.47 -12.01
C THR A 267 12.24 19.57 -13.06
N LEU A 268 12.90 19.31 -14.20
CA LEU A 268 12.96 20.26 -15.31
C LEU A 268 11.57 20.63 -15.83
N ALA A 269 10.66 19.66 -15.96
CA ALA A 269 9.30 19.93 -16.43
C ALA A 269 8.49 20.75 -15.41
N GLU A 270 8.66 20.47 -14.11
CA GLU A 270 8.00 21.22 -13.04
C GLU A 270 8.51 22.66 -12.94
N GLU A 271 9.83 22.85 -12.98
CA GLU A 271 10.43 24.19 -12.94
C GLU A 271 10.12 24.99 -14.20
N LEU A 272 10.09 24.37 -15.38
CA LEU A 272 9.68 25.04 -16.61
C LEU A 272 8.24 25.57 -16.51
N ALA A 273 7.30 24.74 -16.02
CA ALA A 273 5.93 25.16 -15.79
C ALA A 273 5.84 26.29 -14.75
N ARG A 274 6.67 26.23 -13.70
CA ARG A 274 6.77 27.28 -12.68
C ARG A 274 7.31 28.59 -13.27
N SER A 275 8.42 28.54 -13.98
CA SER A 275 9.05 29.67 -14.66
C SER A 275 8.12 30.33 -15.67
N GLN A 276 7.38 29.53 -16.45
CA GLN A 276 6.37 30.05 -17.38
C GLN A 276 5.22 30.75 -16.64
N ARG A 277 4.76 30.20 -15.50
CA ARG A 277 3.65 30.77 -14.73
C ARG A 277 4.01 32.06 -13.99
N PHE A 278 5.23 32.14 -13.47
CA PHE A 278 5.67 33.26 -12.63
C PHE A 278 6.64 34.21 -13.34
N GLU A 279 6.88 34.01 -14.63
CA GLU A 279 7.81 34.79 -15.46
C GLU A 279 9.20 34.90 -14.83
N ARG A 280 9.69 33.79 -14.26
CA ARG A 280 11.01 33.72 -13.62
C ARG A 280 12.02 33.06 -14.55
N PRO A 281 13.24 33.60 -14.72
CA PRO A 281 14.26 32.99 -15.55
C PRO A 281 14.67 31.64 -14.96
N MET A 282 15.07 30.70 -15.80
CA MET A 282 15.75 29.49 -15.36
C MET A 282 16.77 29.10 -16.41
N THR A 283 17.87 28.48 -15.98
CA THR A 283 18.93 28.07 -16.90
C THR A 283 19.24 26.59 -16.73
N LEU A 284 19.47 25.94 -17.86
CA LEU A 284 19.93 24.57 -17.97
C LEU A 284 21.42 24.57 -18.35
N ILE A 285 22.19 23.75 -17.66
CA ILE A 285 23.58 23.47 -18.01
C ILE A 285 23.70 22.00 -18.36
N MET A 286 24.31 21.70 -19.51
CA MET A 286 24.80 20.38 -19.86
C MET A 286 26.32 20.37 -19.72
N ALA A 287 26.88 19.32 -19.12
CA ALA A 287 28.31 19.17 -18.93
C ALA A 287 28.74 17.76 -19.30
N ASP A 288 29.86 17.64 -19.98
CA ASP A 288 30.41 16.36 -20.41
C ASP A 288 31.89 16.27 -20.03
N LEU A 289 32.27 15.14 -19.44
CA LEU A 289 33.62 14.86 -19.01
C LEU A 289 34.54 14.57 -20.20
N ASP A 290 35.57 15.38 -20.36
CA ASP A 290 36.51 15.24 -21.45
C ASP A 290 37.36 13.97 -21.30
N LEU A 291 37.38 13.15 -22.35
CA LEU A 291 38.31 12.01 -22.51
C LEU A 291 38.18 10.91 -21.44
N LEU A 292 36.98 10.66 -20.89
CA LEU A 292 36.78 9.56 -19.92
C LEU A 292 37.20 8.20 -20.49
N ARG A 293 36.99 7.96 -21.79
CA ARG A 293 37.45 6.72 -22.45
C ARG A 293 38.97 6.53 -22.33
N ASP A 294 39.75 7.59 -22.48
CA ASP A 294 41.21 7.52 -22.38
C ASP A 294 41.65 7.27 -20.94
N ILE A 295 40.96 7.89 -19.96
CA ILE A 295 41.17 7.61 -18.53
C ILE A 295 40.88 6.14 -18.23
N ASN A 296 39.74 5.61 -18.71
CA ASN A 296 39.37 4.21 -18.50
C ASN A 296 40.36 3.24 -19.14
N ASN A 297 40.83 3.54 -20.35
CA ASN A 297 41.80 2.69 -21.06
C ASN A 297 43.18 2.71 -20.39
N THR A 298 43.56 3.84 -19.77
CA THR A 298 44.89 4.02 -19.17
C THR A 298 44.94 3.52 -17.73
N TYR A 299 43.92 3.82 -16.92
CA TYR A 299 43.93 3.60 -15.46
C TYR A 299 42.86 2.59 -14.98
N GLY A 300 42.06 2.06 -15.90
CA GLY A 300 40.99 1.10 -15.63
C GLY A 300 39.65 1.76 -15.27
N HIS A 301 38.57 0.97 -15.36
CA HIS A 301 37.20 1.46 -15.11
C HIS A 301 36.96 1.93 -13.67
N LEU A 302 37.67 1.38 -12.68
CA LEU A 302 37.58 1.83 -11.30
C LEU A 302 38.12 3.26 -11.13
N ALA A 303 39.15 3.62 -11.90
CA ALA A 303 39.67 4.98 -11.93
C ALA A 303 38.69 5.95 -12.57
N GLY A 304 38.05 5.56 -13.69
CA GLY A 304 36.98 6.36 -14.28
C GLY A 304 35.79 6.56 -13.34
N ASP A 305 35.38 5.54 -12.60
CA ASP A 305 34.33 5.65 -11.58
C ASP A 305 34.75 6.58 -10.42
N ALA A 306 36.03 6.58 -10.01
CA ALA A 306 36.56 7.53 -9.03
C ALA A 306 36.56 8.97 -9.55
N VAL A 307 36.92 9.17 -10.83
CA VAL A 307 36.89 10.48 -11.49
C VAL A 307 35.45 11.03 -11.54
N LEU A 308 34.49 10.21 -11.95
CA LEU A 308 33.07 10.59 -11.95
C LEU A 308 32.57 10.99 -10.56
N LYS A 309 33.00 10.29 -9.50
CA LYS A 309 32.68 10.65 -8.11
C LYS A 309 33.29 11.98 -7.69
N GLY A 310 34.56 12.22 -8.01
CA GLY A 310 35.23 13.48 -7.66
C GLY A 310 34.62 14.70 -8.35
N ILE A 311 34.21 14.56 -9.61
CA ILE A 311 33.49 15.62 -10.34
C ILE A 311 32.12 15.87 -9.71
N ALA A 312 31.37 14.82 -9.38
CA ALA A 312 30.08 14.95 -8.72
C ALA A 312 30.17 15.71 -7.38
N GLU A 313 31.21 15.44 -6.58
CA GLU A 313 31.47 16.15 -5.34
C GLU A 313 31.86 17.62 -5.58
N THR A 314 32.62 17.88 -6.65
CA THR A 314 32.92 19.25 -7.09
C THR A 314 31.63 19.99 -7.46
N PHE A 315 30.69 19.36 -8.14
CA PHE A 315 29.41 20.00 -8.46
C PHE A 315 28.62 20.34 -7.19
N ARG A 316 28.51 19.42 -6.24
CA ARG A 316 27.80 19.66 -4.97
C ARG A 316 28.38 20.82 -4.18
N THR A 317 29.69 20.96 -4.14
CA THR A 317 30.37 22.04 -3.39
C THR A 317 30.25 23.41 -4.08
N GLN A 318 30.08 23.43 -5.40
CA GLN A 318 29.99 24.67 -6.19
C GLN A 318 28.56 25.16 -6.42
N LEU A 319 27.55 24.34 -6.11
CA LEU A 319 26.14 24.61 -6.34
C LEU A 319 25.37 24.91 -5.05
N ARG A 320 24.24 25.60 -5.18
CA ARG A 320 23.35 25.95 -4.07
C ARG A 320 22.45 24.76 -3.74
N HIS A 321 21.86 24.77 -2.54
CA HIS A 321 20.99 23.68 -2.08
C HIS A 321 19.75 23.43 -2.97
N TYR A 322 19.27 24.45 -3.68
CA TYR A 322 18.11 24.37 -4.56
C TYR A 322 18.47 24.17 -6.04
N ASP A 323 19.76 24.14 -6.38
CA ASP A 323 20.21 23.75 -7.72
C ASP A 323 20.10 22.22 -7.84
N VAL A 324 19.86 21.72 -9.05
CA VAL A 324 19.59 20.28 -9.27
C VAL A 324 20.68 19.67 -10.14
N PRO A 325 21.82 19.24 -9.56
CA PRO A 325 22.83 18.49 -10.29
C PRO A 325 22.40 17.03 -10.47
N ALA A 326 22.52 16.54 -11.70
CA ALA A 326 22.16 15.19 -12.07
C ALA A 326 23.21 14.56 -13.00
N ARG A 327 23.33 13.23 -12.95
CA ARG A 327 23.99 12.45 -13.99
C ARG A 327 22.98 12.09 -15.06
N PHE A 328 23.20 12.61 -16.26
CA PHE A 328 22.28 12.45 -17.39
C PHE A 328 22.48 11.10 -18.09
N GLY A 329 23.72 10.64 -18.21
CA GLY A 329 24.04 9.31 -18.74
C GLY A 329 25.56 9.17 -18.93
N GLY A 330 26.12 7.97 -18.74
CA GLY A 330 27.55 7.73 -19.01
C GLY A 330 28.47 8.76 -18.31
N GLU A 331 29.04 9.68 -19.08
CA GLU A 331 29.95 10.76 -18.66
C GLU A 331 29.33 12.17 -18.72
N GLU A 332 28.04 12.23 -18.99
CA GLU A 332 27.23 13.42 -19.14
C GLU A 332 26.49 13.77 -17.83
N PHE A 333 26.48 15.05 -17.52
CA PHE A 333 25.84 15.65 -16.37
C PHE A 333 24.93 16.78 -16.82
N ALA A 334 23.87 17.00 -16.05
CA ALA A 334 22.94 18.10 -16.24
C ALA A 334 22.76 18.87 -14.93
N ILE A 335 22.66 20.19 -14.99
CA ILE A 335 22.43 21.03 -13.82
C ILE A 335 21.28 21.98 -14.14
N LEU A 336 20.26 21.95 -13.29
CA LEU A 336 19.15 22.90 -13.34
C LEU A 336 19.43 24.04 -12.36
N LEU A 337 19.33 25.28 -12.85
CA LEU A 337 19.48 26.50 -12.07
C LEU A 337 18.13 27.27 -12.07
N PRO A 338 17.24 27.01 -11.10
CA PRO A 338 16.01 27.78 -10.95
C PRO A 338 16.30 29.26 -10.69
N GLU A 339 15.43 30.14 -11.18
CA GLU A 339 15.49 31.58 -10.91
C GLU A 339 16.84 32.24 -11.27
N THR A 340 17.56 31.66 -12.23
CA THR A 340 18.91 32.08 -12.60
C THR A 340 18.95 32.53 -14.05
N PRO A 341 19.31 33.80 -14.34
CA PRO A 341 19.47 34.31 -15.69
C PRO A 341 20.77 33.80 -16.36
N PRO A 342 20.85 33.82 -17.70
CA PRO A 342 21.96 33.21 -18.44
C PRO A 342 23.33 33.75 -18.06
N GLU A 343 23.47 35.04 -17.76
CA GLU A 343 24.76 35.65 -17.42
C GLU A 343 25.32 35.07 -16.11
N GLN A 344 24.46 34.95 -15.09
CA GLN A 344 24.83 34.33 -13.82
C GLN A 344 25.09 32.83 -13.95
N ALA A 345 24.31 32.15 -14.78
CA ALA A 345 24.51 30.74 -15.05
C ALA A 345 25.85 30.48 -15.75
N PHE A 346 26.27 31.36 -16.66
CA PHE A 346 27.57 31.29 -17.33
C PHE A 346 28.72 31.46 -16.34
N GLU A 347 28.61 32.39 -15.38
CA GLU A 347 29.59 32.54 -14.29
C GLU A 347 29.68 31.29 -13.41
N ILE A 348 28.53 30.69 -13.07
CA ILE A 348 28.47 29.43 -12.31
C ILE A 348 29.12 28.30 -13.10
N ALA A 349 28.80 28.16 -14.39
CA ALA A 349 29.40 27.17 -15.28
C ALA A 349 30.93 27.32 -15.35
N GLU A 350 31.45 28.54 -15.50
CA GLU A 350 32.90 28.77 -15.54
C GLU A 350 33.57 28.50 -14.20
N ARG A 351 32.91 28.82 -13.08
CA ARG A 351 33.39 28.46 -11.74
C ARG A 351 33.51 26.95 -11.59
N ILE A 352 32.47 26.21 -12.00
CA ILE A 352 32.44 24.75 -11.97
C ILE A 352 33.57 24.16 -12.83
N ARG A 353 33.72 24.64 -14.08
CA ARG A 353 34.76 24.16 -14.99
C ARG A 353 36.16 24.34 -14.41
N ARG A 354 36.45 25.53 -13.86
CA ARG A 354 37.76 25.81 -13.22
C ARG A 354 37.99 24.94 -11.99
N ALA A 355 36.96 24.72 -11.17
CA ALA A 355 37.06 23.86 -10.00
C ALA A 355 37.36 22.40 -10.39
N VAL A 356 36.69 21.88 -11.42
CA VAL A 356 36.97 20.53 -11.95
C VAL A 356 38.39 20.44 -12.50
N ALA A 357 38.81 21.41 -13.33
CA ALA A 357 40.16 21.41 -13.89
C ALA A 357 41.29 21.53 -12.83
N ALA A 358 40.99 22.14 -11.68
CA ALA A 358 41.90 22.25 -10.54
C ALA A 358 41.87 21.01 -9.62
N SER A 359 40.84 20.17 -9.72
CA SER A 359 40.70 18.99 -8.88
C SER A 359 41.73 17.92 -9.25
N SER A 360 42.36 17.35 -8.23
CA SER A 360 43.24 16.19 -8.35
C SER A 360 42.57 15.01 -7.65
N ILE A 361 42.32 13.94 -8.39
CA ILE A 361 41.56 12.78 -7.91
C ILE A 361 42.53 11.64 -7.67
N ASP A 362 42.71 11.31 -6.39
CA ASP A 362 43.55 10.18 -5.98
C ASP A 362 42.85 8.86 -6.28
N VAL A 363 43.55 7.93 -6.92
CA VAL A 363 43.03 6.62 -7.27
C VAL A 363 44.05 5.55 -6.90
N GLU A 364 43.63 4.47 -6.24
CA GLU A 364 44.50 3.38 -5.81
C GLU A 364 45.30 2.72 -6.96
N THR A 365 44.79 2.81 -8.20
CA THR A 365 45.43 2.23 -9.39
C THR A 365 46.52 3.11 -10.00
N SER A 366 46.78 4.30 -9.44
CA SER A 366 47.79 5.25 -9.93
C SER A 366 48.63 5.81 -8.78
N SER A 367 49.94 5.93 -9.00
CA SER A 367 50.84 6.63 -8.07
C SER A 367 50.73 8.15 -8.14
N GLU A 368 50.12 8.68 -9.20
CA GLU A 368 49.91 10.11 -9.41
C GLU A 368 48.41 10.46 -9.49
N PRO A 369 47.97 11.59 -8.92
CA PRO A 369 46.57 12.02 -8.97
C PRO A 369 46.11 12.28 -10.41
N ILE A 370 44.90 11.81 -10.76
CA ILE A 370 44.31 12.03 -12.08
C ILE A 370 43.69 13.43 -12.14
N ARG A 371 43.96 14.16 -13.22
CA ARG A 371 43.31 15.43 -13.53
C ARG A 371 42.36 15.25 -14.71
N ALA A 372 41.18 15.85 -14.59
CA ALA A 372 40.14 15.78 -15.61
C ALA A 372 39.57 17.18 -15.91
N THR A 373 39.01 17.35 -17.10
CA THR A 373 38.34 18.59 -17.50
C THR A 373 36.93 18.29 -17.99
N VAL A 374 36.09 19.32 -18.05
CA VAL A 374 34.71 19.22 -18.53
C VAL A 374 34.45 20.27 -19.61
N SER A 375 33.67 19.89 -20.62
CA SER A 375 33.11 20.79 -21.62
C SER A 375 31.66 21.08 -21.26
N ILE A 376 31.26 22.36 -21.23
CA ILE A 376 29.98 22.79 -20.67
C ILE A 376 29.20 23.63 -21.68
N GLY A 377 27.90 23.37 -21.81
CA GLY A 377 26.94 24.13 -22.59
C GLY A 377 25.84 24.72 -21.71
N VAL A 378 25.46 25.96 -21.96
CA VAL A 378 24.44 26.70 -21.18
C VAL A 378 23.26 27.05 -22.09
N ALA A 379 22.02 26.89 -21.61
CA ALA A 379 20.81 27.31 -22.33
C ALA A 379 19.75 27.84 -21.35
N ALA A 380 19.20 29.01 -21.60
CA ALA A 380 18.29 29.71 -20.70
C ALA A 380 16.85 29.78 -21.23
N PHE A 381 15.88 29.59 -20.34
CA PHE A 381 14.47 29.87 -20.61
C PHE A 381 14.13 31.32 -20.27
N PRO A 382 13.36 32.03 -21.11
CA PRO A 382 12.76 31.59 -22.39
C PRO A 382 13.62 31.88 -23.63
N ARG A 383 14.87 32.34 -23.46
CA ARG A 383 15.72 32.86 -24.55
C ARG A 383 16.07 31.80 -25.60
N ASP A 384 16.47 30.61 -25.15
CA ASP A 384 17.09 29.57 -25.98
C ASP A 384 16.15 28.37 -26.21
N GLY A 385 14.96 28.38 -25.61
CA GLY A 385 13.94 27.36 -25.87
C GLY A 385 12.66 27.58 -25.09
N ALA A 386 11.54 27.13 -25.67
CA ALA A 386 10.20 27.24 -25.08
C ALA A 386 9.77 25.96 -24.34
N ASP A 387 10.42 24.83 -24.62
CA ASP A 387 10.16 23.55 -23.94
C ASP A 387 11.45 22.84 -23.47
N ALA A 388 11.26 21.79 -22.67
CA ALA A 388 12.38 21.06 -22.06
C ALA A 388 13.30 20.39 -23.10
N ASN A 389 12.75 19.91 -24.22
CA ASN A 389 13.56 19.24 -25.25
C ASN A 389 14.40 20.27 -26.01
N GLU A 390 13.84 21.43 -26.31
CA GLU A 390 14.54 22.52 -26.98
C GLU A 390 15.70 23.05 -26.13
N LEU A 391 15.47 23.27 -24.82
CA LEU A 391 16.53 23.69 -23.89
C LEU A 391 17.65 22.64 -23.80
N ILE A 392 17.31 21.35 -23.64
CA ILE A 392 18.30 20.27 -23.60
C ILE A 392 19.09 20.24 -24.92
N HIS A 393 18.40 20.34 -26.05
CA HIS A 393 19.02 20.31 -27.37
C HIS A 393 20.00 21.47 -27.57
N GLN A 394 19.62 22.70 -27.19
CA GLN A 394 20.52 23.85 -27.30
C GLN A 394 21.74 23.75 -26.38
N ALA A 395 21.55 23.30 -25.15
CA ALA A 395 22.65 23.08 -24.22
C ALA A 395 23.62 21.99 -24.73
N ASP A 396 23.10 20.90 -25.29
CA ASP A 396 23.90 19.83 -25.87
C ASP A 396 24.68 20.29 -27.12
N LEU A 397 24.06 21.08 -28.00
CA LEU A 397 24.75 21.71 -29.13
C LEU A 397 25.89 22.64 -28.67
N ALA A 398 25.73 23.33 -27.54
CA ALA A 398 26.79 24.14 -26.95
C ALA A 398 27.94 23.27 -26.39
N VAL A 399 27.65 22.15 -25.74
CA VAL A 399 28.67 21.16 -25.33
C VAL A 399 29.43 20.61 -26.53
N TYR A 400 28.72 20.23 -27.58
CA TYR A 400 29.33 19.72 -28.80
C TYR A 400 30.30 20.73 -29.43
N ARG A 401 29.90 22.01 -29.49
CA ARG A 401 30.76 23.11 -29.94
C ARG A 401 31.97 23.32 -29.02
N ALA A 402 31.78 23.20 -27.71
CA ALA A 402 32.86 23.33 -26.74
C ALA A 402 33.93 22.25 -26.96
N LYS A 403 33.50 21.02 -27.26
CA LYS A 403 34.40 19.91 -27.62
C LYS A 403 35.16 20.18 -28.92
N LEU A 404 34.48 20.67 -29.97
CA LEU A 404 35.12 20.98 -31.25
C LEU A 404 36.14 22.11 -31.16
N GLN A 405 35.91 23.11 -30.31
CA GLN A 405 36.81 24.24 -30.17
C GLN A 405 38.02 23.98 -29.27
N GLY A 406 38.19 22.74 -28.78
CA GLY A 406 39.36 22.34 -28.00
C GLY A 406 39.07 21.95 -26.55
N ARG A 407 37.81 21.66 -26.21
CA ARG A 407 37.38 21.17 -24.88
C ARG A 407 37.67 22.16 -23.74
N ASN A 408 37.43 21.74 -22.49
CA ASN A 408 37.70 22.50 -21.27
C ASN A 408 37.24 23.97 -21.34
N ARG A 409 35.97 24.19 -21.73
CA ARG A 409 35.38 25.53 -21.87
C ARG A 409 33.87 25.51 -21.67
N VAL A 410 33.32 26.68 -21.38
CA VAL A 410 31.88 26.92 -21.35
C VAL A 410 31.49 27.65 -22.64
N LEU A 411 30.42 27.19 -23.30
CA LEU A 411 29.77 27.93 -24.37
C LEU A 411 28.29 28.13 -24.04
N ASP A 412 27.76 29.28 -24.45
CA ASP A 412 26.33 29.57 -24.38
C ASP A 412 25.62 29.02 -25.62
N ALA A 413 24.32 28.75 -25.49
CA ALA A 413 23.47 28.45 -26.62
C ALA A 413 23.51 29.67 -27.56
N SER A 414 23.92 29.45 -28.82
CA SER A 414 23.85 30.48 -29.85
C SER A 414 22.84 30.08 -30.92
N SER A 415 22.19 31.10 -31.47
CA SER A 415 21.27 31.02 -32.61
C SER A 415 21.98 30.84 -33.96
N GLU A 416 23.31 30.71 -33.97
CA GLU A 416 24.09 30.64 -35.20
C GLU A 416 24.20 29.17 -35.65
N PRO A 417 23.60 28.78 -36.79
CA PRO A 417 23.66 27.41 -37.26
C PRO A 417 25.11 27.04 -37.56
N LEU A 418 25.52 25.82 -37.16
CA LEU A 418 26.81 25.25 -37.52
C LEU A 418 26.90 25.15 -39.05
N VAL A 419 27.53 26.14 -39.68
CA VAL A 419 28.00 26.02 -41.06
C VAL A 419 29.22 25.10 -41.01
N VAL A 420 29.00 23.83 -41.32
CA VAL A 420 30.09 22.89 -41.59
C VAL A 420 30.86 23.44 -42.79
N PRO A 421 32.17 23.71 -42.70
CA PRO A 421 32.94 24.11 -43.88
C PRO A 421 32.89 22.99 -44.92
N GLU A 422 32.43 23.29 -46.14
CA GLU A 422 32.38 22.32 -47.26
C GLU A 422 33.77 21.79 -47.67
N THR A 423 34.86 22.40 -47.20
CA THR A 423 36.23 22.02 -47.53
C THR A 423 36.77 20.91 -46.61
N ARG A 424 36.22 19.71 -46.78
CA ARG A 424 36.97 18.45 -46.60
C ARG A 424 36.78 17.55 -47.82
N SER A 425 37.27 18.03 -48.95
CA SER A 425 37.49 17.25 -50.18
C SER A 425 38.97 16.94 -50.35
N THR A 426 39.53 16.18 -49.41
CA THR A 426 40.60 15.24 -49.73
C THR A 426 40.00 13.84 -49.67
N PRO A 427 39.84 13.14 -50.82
CA PRO A 427 39.49 11.73 -50.79
C PRO A 427 40.58 11.02 -50.00
N LEU A 428 40.20 10.32 -48.93
CA LEU A 428 41.07 9.35 -48.30
C LEU A 428 41.46 8.34 -49.38
N VAL A 429 42.75 8.30 -49.71
CA VAL A 429 43.35 7.25 -50.56
C VAL A 429 43.02 5.91 -49.90
N ALA A 430 42.27 5.08 -50.62
CA ALA A 430 41.94 3.74 -50.19
C ALA A 430 43.24 2.94 -50.00
N VAL A 431 43.43 2.42 -48.78
CA VAL A 431 44.42 1.38 -48.49
C VAL A 431 43.96 0.10 -49.21
N PRO A 432 44.85 -0.64 -49.90
CA PRO A 432 44.50 -1.90 -50.55
C PRO A 432 44.02 -2.93 -49.51
N ASP A 433 42.92 -3.59 -49.86
CA ASP A 433 42.19 -4.55 -49.04
C ASP A 433 42.83 -5.95 -49.17
N ASP A 434 43.77 -6.27 -48.30
CA ASP A 434 44.27 -7.64 -48.10
C ASP A 434 43.72 -8.19 -46.77
N GLY A 435 42.50 -8.74 -46.82
CA GLY A 435 42.06 -9.91 -46.06
C GLY A 435 41.70 -9.74 -44.57
N GLU A 436 40.40 -9.67 -44.27
CA GLU A 436 39.64 -10.72 -43.56
C GLU A 436 38.16 -10.31 -43.41
N HIS A 437 37.26 -11.22 -43.76
CA HIS A 437 35.81 -11.03 -43.76
C HIS A 437 35.25 -10.51 -42.43
N ARG A 438 34.48 -9.41 -42.49
CA ARG A 438 33.39 -9.14 -41.55
C ARG A 438 32.07 -9.02 -42.30
N THR A 439 31.09 -9.79 -41.83
CA THR A 439 29.71 -9.91 -42.34
C THR A 439 29.04 -8.55 -42.60
N PRO A 440 28.26 -8.39 -43.69
CA PRO A 440 27.53 -7.15 -43.94
C PRO A 440 26.44 -6.98 -42.88
N LEU A 441 26.39 -5.81 -42.25
CA LEU A 441 25.22 -5.37 -41.51
C LEU A 441 24.03 -5.26 -42.48
N PRO A 442 22.81 -5.67 -42.08
CA PRO A 442 21.64 -5.51 -42.93
C PRO A 442 21.39 -4.03 -43.23
N GLY A 443 20.99 -3.75 -44.47
CA GLY A 443 20.75 -2.39 -44.96
C GLY A 443 19.79 -1.61 -44.08
N SER A 444 20.14 -0.36 -43.80
CA SER A 444 19.28 0.61 -43.14
C SER A 444 17.96 0.73 -43.90
N ILE A 445 16.86 0.39 -43.23
CA ILE A 445 15.52 0.75 -43.66
C ILE A 445 15.47 2.28 -43.75
N GLU A 446 15.21 2.82 -44.94
CA GLU A 446 14.91 4.22 -45.16
C GLU A 446 13.74 4.64 -44.24
N ALA A 447 14.03 5.54 -43.31
CA ALA A 447 13.02 6.10 -42.42
C ALA A 447 12.16 7.09 -43.21
N HIS A 448 10.92 6.68 -43.52
CA HIS A 448 9.85 7.60 -43.87
C HIS A 448 9.63 8.61 -42.72
N PRO A 449 9.46 9.91 -42.99
CA PRO A 449 9.09 10.88 -41.98
C PRO A 449 7.60 10.70 -41.65
N GLY A 450 7.30 10.08 -40.51
CA GLY A 450 5.94 9.92 -40.01
C GLY A 450 5.87 9.02 -38.77
N GLU A 451 5.43 9.60 -37.66
CA GLU A 451 5.03 8.95 -36.40
C GLU A 451 6.15 8.42 -35.50
N GLU A 452 6.86 9.36 -34.87
CA GLU A 452 7.60 9.12 -33.63
C GLU A 452 6.66 8.60 -32.53
N ARG A 453 6.89 7.34 -32.14
CA ARG A 453 6.28 6.69 -30.98
C ARG A 453 6.72 7.40 -29.70
N ARG A 454 5.89 8.34 -29.23
CA ARG A 454 5.93 8.82 -27.84
C ARG A 454 5.63 7.66 -26.90
N HIS A 455 6.62 7.26 -26.10
CA HIS A 455 6.38 6.48 -24.89
C HIS A 455 5.77 7.39 -23.81
N PRO A 456 4.54 7.14 -23.33
CA PRO A 456 3.95 7.94 -22.26
C PRO A 456 4.45 7.46 -20.90
N ARG A 457 4.97 8.39 -20.10
CA ARG A 457 5.22 8.20 -18.66
C ARG A 457 3.92 7.73 -17.97
N PRO A 458 3.93 6.68 -17.14
CA PRO A 458 2.81 6.40 -16.26
C PRO A 458 2.88 7.32 -15.03
N HIS A 459 1.73 7.90 -14.68
CA HIS A 459 1.46 8.72 -13.49
C HIS A 459 1.74 10.23 -13.57
N ALA A 460 0.94 10.92 -14.38
CA ALA A 460 0.45 12.26 -14.07
C ALA A 460 -0.98 12.39 -14.62
N VAL A 461 -2.01 12.20 -13.79
CA VAL A 461 -3.43 12.31 -14.19
C VAL A 461 -3.90 13.78 -14.14
N HIS A 462 -3.08 14.71 -14.63
CA HIS A 462 -3.51 16.09 -14.84
C HIS A 462 -2.98 16.57 -16.19
N GLY A 463 -3.81 16.38 -17.23
CA GLY A 463 -3.65 17.04 -18.51
C GLY A 463 -4.12 18.50 -18.45
N PRO A 464 -3.56 19.38 -19.30
CA PRO A 464 -3.89 20.81 -19.31
C PRO A 464 -5.35 21.02 -19.72
N THR A 465 -5.98 21.99 -19.06
CA THR A 465 -7.27 22.54 -19.49
C THR A 465 -7.03 23.46 -20.69
N PHE A 466 -7.73 23.23 -21.81
CA PHE A 466 -8.55 24.19 -22.57
C PHE A 466 -8.87 23.63 -23.98
N PHE A 467 -10.19 23.50 -24.26
CA PHE A 467 -10.86 23.32 -25.56
C PHE A 467 -10.17 22.51 -26.68
N SER A 468 -10.25 21.18 -26.62
CA SER A 468 -10.80 20.33 -27.70
C SER A 468 -10.62 18.85 -27.35
N LEU A 469 -11.63 18.25 -26.72
CA LEU A 469 -11.73 16.79 -26.75
C LEU A 469 -11.73 16.36 -28.21
N SER A 470 -10.85 15.42 -28.59
CA SER A 470 -10.95 14.79 -29.91
C SER A 470 -12.37 14.23 -30.08
N LYS A 471 -12.96 14.31 -31.28
CA LYS A 471 -14.34 13.82 -31.50
C LYS A 471 -14.53 12.39 -31.00
N ARG A 472 -13.48 11.56 -31.12
CA ARG A 472 -13.43 10.17 -30.62
C ARG A 472 -13.50 10.09 -29.09
N LEU A 473 -12.69 10.87 -28.39
CA LEU A 473 -12.70 10.91 -26.93
C LEU A 473 -14.02 11.49 -26.40
N ALA A 474 -14.55 12.54 -27.04
CA ALA A 474 -15.86 13.10 -26.71
C ALA A 474 -17.00 12.08 -26.88
N THR A 475 -16.99 11.26 -27.95
CA THR A 475 -17.98 10.18 -28.11
C THR A 475 -17.86 9.12 -27.03
N VAL A 476 -16.66 8.70 -26.65
CA VAL A 476 -16.48 7.69 -25.59
C VAL A 476 -16.94 8.23 -24.24
N VAL A 477 -16.51 9.44 -23.89
CA VAL A 477 -16.91 10.11 -22.65
C VAL A 477 -18.42 10.30 -22.58
N GLY A 478 -19.03 10.78 -23.67
CA GLY A 478 -20.48 10.97 -23.76
C GLY A 478 -21.26 9.67 -23.68
N LEU A 479 -20.82 8.63 -24.38
CA LEU A 479 -21.48 7.32 -24.38
C LEU A 479 -21.42 6.67 -22.99
N VAL A 480 -20.25 6.65 -22.35
CA VAL A 480 -20.06 6.06 -21.02
C VAL A 480 -20.85 6.84 -19.96
N GLY A 481 -20.79 8.17 -20.00
CA GLY A 481 -21.57 9.03 -19.11
C GLY A 481 -23.08 8.81 -19.24
N LEU A 482 -23.59 8.74 -20.48
CA LEU A 482 -25.02 8.54 -20.75
C LEU A 482 -25.49 7.13 -20.37
N VAL A 483 -24.80 6.08 -20.84
CA VAL A 483 -25.16 4.69 -20.56
C VAL A 483 -25.08 4.41 -19.06
N GLY A 484 -24.01 4.86 -18.40
CA GLY A 484 -23.83 4.63 -16.97
C GLY A 484 -24.81 5.39 -16.10
N SER A 485 -25.11 6.65 -16.44
CA SER A 485 -26.14 7.41 -15.71
C SER A 485 -27.53 6.81 -15.91
N ALA A 486 -27.87 6.40 -17.14
CA ALA A 486 -29.15 5.74 -17.43
C ALA A 486 -29.29 4.41 -16.69
N ALA A 487 -28.24 3.58 -16.69
CA ALA A 487 -28.21 2.33 -15.94
C ALA A 487 -28.30 2.56 -14.42
N GLY A 488 -27.61 3.58 -13.90
CA GLY A 488 -27.70 3.98 -12.51
C GLY A 488 -29.10 4.45 -12.10
N VAL A 489 -29.77 5.25 -12.94
CA VAL A 489 -31.17 5.67 -12.72
C VAL A 489 -32.11 4.46 -12.75
N ALA A 490 -31.93 3.53 -13.69
CA ALA A 490 -32.68 2.29 -13.72
C ALA A 490 -32.46 1.47 -12.44
N GLY A 491 -31.22 1.36 -11.95
CA GLY A 491 -30.90 0.71 -10.68
C GLY A 491 -31.57 1.37 -9.47
N LEU A 492 -31.63 2.71 -9.44
CA LEU A 492 -32.33 3.47 -8.40
C LEU A 492 -33.84 3.20 -8.41
N VAL A 493 -34.46 3.20 -9.59
CA VAL A 493 -35.91 3.01 -9.76
C VAL A 493 -36.33 1.55 -9.50
N PHE A 494 -35.64 0.58 -10.09
CA PHE A 494 -36.02 -0.83 -10.08
C PHE A 494 -35.34 -1.67 -8.99
N GLY A 495 -34.38 -1.12 -8.25
CA GLY A 495 -33.73 -1.88 -7.18
C GLY A 495 -34.70 -2.21 -6.04
N THR A 496 -34.35 -3.19 -5.21
CA THR A 496 -35.26 -3.82 -4.24
C THR A 496 -34.98 -3.46 -2.77
N SER A 497 -33.85 -2.81 -2.46
CA SER A 497 -33.45 -2.54 -1.07
C SER A 497 -34.25 -1.42 -0.41
N HIS A 498 -34.94 -1.72 0.69
CA HIS A 498 -35.81 -0.77 1.40
C HIS A 498 -35.11 -0.02 2.56
N ASP A 499 -33.82 -0.30 2.82
CA ASP A 499 -33.09 0.34 3.92
C ASP A 499 -32.44 1.66 3.48
N VAL A 500 -33.24 2.72 3.55
CA VAL A 500 -32.81 4.09 3.21
C VAL A 500 -31.80 4.64 4.22
N SER A 501 -31.92 4.27 5.50
CA SER A 501 -31.01 4.72 6.57
C SER A 501 -29.61 4.18 6.38
N GLY A 502 -29.47 2.88 6.11
CA GLY A 502 -28.17 2.26 5.81
C GLY A 502 -27.55 2.86 4.54
N LEU A 503 -28.37 3.12 3.52
CA LEU A 503 -27.91 3.74 2.28
C LEU A 503 -27.36 5.16 2.53
N ILE A 504 -28.03 5.98 3.35
CA ILE A 504 -27.53 7.32 3.71
C ILE A 504 -26.21 7.20 4.49
N ALA A 505 -26.10 6.25 5.41
CA ALA A 505 -24.88 6.04 6.19
C ALA A 505 -23.68 5.64 5.31
N ILE A 506 -23.85 4.73 4.36
CA ILE A 506 -22.77 4.34 3.44
C ILE A 506 -22.39 5.48 2.48
N ILE A 507 -23.36 6.29 2.03
CA ILE A 507 -23.10 7.48 1.23
C ILE A 507 -22.23 8.48 2.02
N ALA A 508 -22.59 8.77 3.27
CA ALA A 508 -21.82 9.65 4.13
C ALA A 508 -20.39 9.11 4.37
N LEU A 509 -20.27 7.81 4.63
CA LEU A 509 -18.98 7.15 4.84
C LEU A 509 -18.08 7.22 3.59
N VAL A 510 -18.64 6.94 2.41
CA VAL A 510 -17.91 7.01 1.13
C VAL A 510 -17.50 8.46 0.81
N GLY A 511 -18.39 9.42 1.06
CA GLY A 511 -18.08 10.84 0.88
C GLY A 511 -16.94 11.31 1.79
N ALA A 512 -17.02 10.98 3.08
CA ALA A 512 -15.97 11.30 4.05
C ALA A 512 -14.63 10.61 3.70
N GLY A 513 -14.69 9.31 3.35
CA GLY A 513 -13.51 8.56 2.95
C GLY A 513 -12.84 9.13 1.69
N GLN A 514 -13.63 9.57 0.71
CA GLN A 514 -13.11 10.23 -0.49
C GLN A 514 -12.50 11.61 -0.16
N ALA A 515 -13.11 12.38 0.74
CA ALA A 515 -12.57 13.67 1.15
C ALA A 515 -11.22 13.53 1.88
N LEU A 516 -11.12 12.57 2.80
CA LEU A 516 -9.87 12.26 3.50
C LEU A 516 -8.78 11.76 2.54
N ALA A 517 -9.14 10.94 1.56
CA ALA A 517 -8.19 10.47 0.55
C ALA A 517 -7.59 11.62 -0.30
N LEU A 518 -8.34 12.70 -0.48
CA LEU A 518 -7.88 13.88 -1.23
C LEU A 518 -6.93 14.78 -0.42
N GLU A 519 -7.03 14.81 0.90
CA GLU A 519 -6.12 15.57 1.76
C GLU A 519 -4.75 14.89 1.94
N LEU A 520 -4.69 13.57 1.79
CA LEU A 520 -3.49 12.78 2.11
C LEU A 520 -2.49 12.66 0.93
N ASP A 521 -2.77 13.22 -0.24
CA ASP A 521 -1.93 13.12 -1.47
C ASP A 521 -1.39 11.70 -1.74
N LEU A 522 -2.15 10.67 -1.30
CA LEU A 522 -1.82 9.27 -1.49
C LEU A 522 -2.11 8.92 -2.94
N GLY A 523 -1.10 9.15 -3.79
CA GLY A 523 -1.15 8.81 -5.20
C GLY A 523 -1.71 7.40 -5.43
N SER A 524 -2.75 7.34 -6.27
CA SER A 524 -3.23 6.18 -7.04
C SER A 524 -4.26 5.20 -6.46
N ILE A 525 -4.70 5.32 -5.20
CA ILE A 525 -5.66 4.35 -4.65
C ILE A 525 -7.01 4.99 -4.28
N SER A 526 -8.07 4.60 -5.00
CA SER A 526 -9.46 4.99 -4.71
C SER A 526 -9.94 4.28 -3.44
N VAL A 527 -9.82 4.96 -2.29
CA VAL A 527 -10.35 4.51 -0.99
C VAL A 527 -11.88 4.33 -1.05
N SER A 528 -12.56 5.09 -1.92
CA SER A 528 -14.00 4.99 -2.16
C SER A 528 -14.44 3.69 -2.84
N ALA A 529 -13.55 2.95 -3.51
CA ALA A 529 -13.89 1.70 -4.18
C ALA A 529 -14.43 0.63 -3.21
N VAL A 530 -13.85 0.51 -2.01
CA VAL A 530 -14.33 -0.44 -0.98
C VAL A 530 -15.77 -0.14 -0.61
N GLY A 531 -16.07 1.13 -0.31
CA GLY A 531 -17.42 1.54 0.08
C GLY A 531 -18.42 1.49 -1.08
N ALA A 532 -17.97 1.71 -2.32
CA ALA A 532 -18.78 1.52 -3.53
C ALA A 532 -19.17 0.05 -3.74
N ILE A 533 -18.21 -0.88 -3.59
CA ILE A 533 -18.47 -2.33 -3.70
C ILE A 533 -19.33 -2.81 -2.52
N ALA A 534 -19.05 -2.36 -1.29
CA ALA A 534 -19.84 -2.72 -0.11
C ALA A 534 -21.27 -2.18 -0.17
N GLY A 535 -21.45 -0.92 -0.58
CA GLY A 535 -22.76 -0.33 -0.77
C GLY A 535 -23.57 -1.01 -1.88
N ALA A 536 -22.90 -1.41 -2.97
CA ALA A 536 -23.51 -2.24 -4.01
C ALA A 536 -23.93 -3.62 -3.47
N ALA A 537 -23.09 -4.27 -2.65
CA ALA A 537 -23.42 -5.54 -2.01
C ALA A 537 -24.64 -5.44 -1.08
N LEU A 538 -24.66 -4.42 -0.24
CA LEU A 538 -25.67 -4.22 0.80
C LEU A 538 -27.02 -3.75 0.25
N PHE A 539 -27.02 -2.74 -0.61
CA PHE A 539 -28.24 -2.05 -1.03
C PHE A 539 -28.61 -2.32 -2.50
N GLY A 540 -27.83 -3.18 -3.18
CA GLY A 540 -28.08 -3.59 -4.55
C GLY A 540 -27.98 -2.43 -5.55
N PRO A 541 -28.73 -2.50 -6.68
CA PRO A 541 -28.65 -1.50 -7.75
C PRO A 541 -28.97 -0.07 -7.32
N ARG A 542 -29.71 0.12 -6.20
CA ARG A 542 -30.10 1.45 -5.70
C ARG A 542 -28.91 2.29 -5.26
N ALA A 543 -27.84 1.65 -4.78
CA ALA A 543 -26.66 2.36 -4.30
C ALA A 543 -25.76 2.89 -5.41
N ALA A 544 -25.78 2.27 -6.60
CA ALA A 544 -24.79 2.52 -7.65
C ALA A 544 -24.71 4.00 -8.07
N LEU A 545 -25.85 4.61 -8.43
CA LEU A 545 -25.87 6.01 -8.85
C LEU A 545 -25.57 6.97 -7.70
N ALA A 546 -26.14 6.71 -6.52
CA ALA A 546 -25.98 7.59 -5.36
C ALA A 546 -24.51 7.68 -4.93
N LEU A 547 -23.82 6.54 -4.83
CA LEU A 547 -22.40 6.48 -4.49
C LEU A 547 -21.53 7.12 -5.57
N ALA A 548 -21.82 6.87 -6.86
CA ALA A 548 -21.11 7.48 -7.97
C ALA A 548 -21.21 9.02 -7.96
N LEU A 549 -22.41 9.56 -7.70
CA LEU A 549 -22.64 11.00 -7.57
C LEU A 549 -21.88 11.59 -6.39
N THR A 550 -21.87 10.91 -5.24
CA THR A 550 -21.14 11.37 -4.05
C THR A 550 -19.64 11.41 -4.30
N THR A 551 -19.05 10.34 -4.86
CA THR A 551 -17.63 10.30 -5.19
C THR A 551 -17.25 11.41 -6.17
N ALA A 552 -18.05 11.58 -7.23
CA ALA A 552 -17.81 12.62 -8.24
C ALA A 552 -17.98 14.04 -7.69
N ALA A 553 -18.95 14.28 -6.80
CA ALA A 553 -19.18 15.58 -6.17
C ALA A 553 -18.01 15.98 -5.25
N VAL A 554 -17.50 15.04 -4.45
CA VAL A 554 -16.34 15.28 -3.57
C VAL A 554 -15.09 15.58 -4.40
N GLU A 555 -14.84 14.79 -5.45
CA GLU A 555 -13.69 15.00 -6.35
C GLU A 555 -13.77 16.33 -7.12
N TRP A 556 -14.97 16.68 -7.61
CA TRP A 556 -15.22 17.95 -8.27
C TRP A 556 -15.03 19.14 -7.32
N SER A 557 -15.51 19.04 -6.09
CA SER A 557 -15.36 20.09 -5.07
C SER A 557 -13.88 20.39 -4.76
N ALA A 558 -13.04 19.36 -4.70
CA ALA A 558 -11.63 19.52 -4.37
C ALA A 558 -10.78 19.96 -5.57
N ARG A 559 -10.97 19.33 -6.74
CA ARG A 559 -10.07 19.49 -7.90
C ARG A 559 -10.63 20.41 -8.99
N ARG A 560 -11.88 20.86 -8.88
CA ARG A 560 -12.60 21.66 -9.90
C ARG A 560 -12.45 21.08 -11.31
N GLN A 561 -12.57 19.76 -11.43
CA GLN A 561 -12.47 19.06 -12.71
C GLN A 561 -13.51 19.56 -13.71
N SER A 562 -13.17 19.49 -14.99
CA SER A 562 -14.10 19.83 -16.06
C SER A 562 -15.34 18.91 -16.05
N LEU A 563 -16.49 19.44 -16.50
CA LEU A 563 -17.77 18.72 -16.45
C LEU A 563 -17.77 17.37 -17.18
N HIS A 564 -16.99 17.23 -18.25
CA HIS A 564 -16.94 15.97 -19.00
C HIS A 564 -16.22 14.85 -18.22
N HIS A 565 -15.18 15.17 -17.45
CA HIS A 565 -14.56 14.21 -16.54
C HIS A 565 -15.51 13.76 -15.43
N VAL A 566 -16.28 14.71 -14.87
CA VAL A 566 -17.28 14.42 -13.84
C VAL A 566 -18.36 13.48 -14.40
N LEU A 567 -18.90 13.77 -15.58
CA LEU A 567 -19.91 12.92 -16.25
C LEU A 567 -19.38 11.53 -16.58
N PHE A 568 -18.15 11.44 -17.06
CA PHE A 568 -17.50 10.15 -17.32
C PHE A 568 -17.35 9.32 -16.03
N ASN A 569 -16.84 9.93 -14.95
CA ASN A 569 -16.64 9.26 -13.67
C ASN A 569 -17.97 8.76 -13.09
N ILE A 570 -19.03 9.58 -13.14
CA ILE A 570 -20.37 9.17 -12.70
C ILE A 570 -20.83 7.92 -13.47
N GLY A 571 -20.70 7.94 -14.80
CA GLY A 571 -21.09 6.82 -15.66
C GLY A 571 -20.26 5.55 -15.38
N ALA A 572 -18.93 5.68 -15.34
CA ALA A 572 -18.02 4.56 -15.13
C ALA A 572 -18.21 3.92 -13.74
N LEU A 573 -18.30 4.73 -12.69
CA LEU A 573 -18.53 4.25 -11.31
C LEU A 573 -19.90 3.59 -11.18
N SER A 574 -20.95 4.15 -11.79
CA SER A 574 -22.29 3.54 -11.78
C SER A 574 -22.29 2.16 -12.45
N LEU A 575 -21.65 2.02 -13.62
CA LEU A 575 -21.55 0.72 -14.31
C LEU A 575 -20.72 -0.28 -13.51
N ALA A 576 -19.62 0.17 -12.91
CA ALA A 576 -18.76 -0.69 -12.09
C ALA A 576 -19.48 -1.20 -10.84
N SER A 577 -20.22 -0.32 -10.14
CA SER A 577 -21.06 -0.71 -9.01
C SER A 577 -22.16 -1.69 -9.42
N LEU A 578 -22.82 -1.49 -10.57
CA LEU A 578 -23.82 -2.45 -11.07
C LEU A 578 -23.20 -3.80 -11.45
N ALA A 579 -21.99 -3.82 -12.01
CA ALA A 579 -21.27 -5.06 -12.28
C ALA A 579 -20.94 -5.81 -10.97
N ALA A 580 -20.55 -5.09 -9.92
CA ALA A 580 -20.38 -5.66 -8.58
C ALA A 580 -21.68 -6.26 -8.03
N VAL A 581 -22.83 -5.58 -8.18
CA VAL A 581 -24.14 -6.14 -7.83
C VAL A 581 -24.40 -7.45 -8.57
N GLY A 582 -24.10 -7.49 -9.88
CA GLY A 582 -24.24 -8.70 -10.69
C GLY A 582 -23.47 -9.89 -10.12
N ALA A 583 -22.21 -9.67 -9.70
CA ALA A 583 -21.41 -10.70 -9.06
C ALA A 583 -22.00 -11.17 -7.71
N PHE A 584 -22.56 -10.28 -6.90
CA PHE A 584 -23.24 -10.63 -5.65
C PHE A 584 -24.57 -11.35 -5.87
N SER A 585 -25.30 -11.05 -6.95
CA SER A 585 -26.57 -11.72 -7.24
C SER A 585 -26.43 -13.23 -7.51
N LEU A 586 -25.23 -13.68 -7.88
CA LEU A 586 -24.88 -15.10 -8.03
C LEU A 586 -24.80 -15.85 -6.69
N HIS A 587 -24.76 -15.14 -5.56
CA HIS A 587 -24.70 -15.70 -4.21
C HIS A 587 -26.04 -16.30 -3.71
N HIS A 588 -27.17 -16.04 -4.39
CA HIS A 588 -28.49 -16.55 -3.99
C HIS A 588 -28.69 -18.09 -4.11
N LEU A 589 -27.62 -18.87 -4.20
CA LEU A 589 -27.68 -20.31 -3.94
C LEU A 589 -27.90 -20.49 -2.44
N ASP A 590 -29.15 -20.83 -2.06
CA ASP A 590 -29.69 -20.97 -0.71
C ASP A 590 -28.95 -22.06 0.12
N VAL A 591 -27.70 -21.78 0.48
CA VAL A 591 -26.83 -22.65 1.28
C VAL A 591 -26.77 -22.08 2.69
N GLN A 592 -27.55 -22.68 3.60
CA GLN A 592 -27.59 -22.28 5.00
C GLN A 592 -26.34 -22.79 5.75
N GLY A 593 -25.83 -21.98 6.70
CA GLY A 593 -24.70 -22.32 7.57
C GLY A 593 -23.35 -21.75 7.11
N ASP A 594 -22.24 -22.29 7.65
CA ASP A 594 -20.87 -21.84 7.36
C ASP A 594 -20.47 -21.83 5.87
N PRO A 595 -20.94 -22.77 5.02
CA PRO A 595 -20.65 -22.72 3.58
C PRO A 595 -21.27 -21.50 2.88
N GLY A 596 -22.42 -21.02 3.37
CA GLY A 596 -23.06 -19.80 2.87
C GLY A 596 -22.18 -18.57 3.11
N ARG A 597 -21.63 -18.43 4.33
CA ARG A 597 -20.73 -17.31 4.69
C ARG A 597 -19.47 -17.27 3.82
N ILE A 598 -18.90 -18.44 3.52
CA ILE A 598 -17.74 -18.56 2.62
C ILE A 598 -18.12 -18.13 1.20
N LEU A 599 -19.28 -18.56 0.71
CA LEU A 599 -19.77 -18.17 -0.61
C LEU A 599 -20.01 -16.65 -0.72
N THR A 600 -20.45 -15.99 0.35
CA THR A 600 -20.61 -14.53 0.41
C THR A 600 -19.28 -13.80 0.23
N ILE A 601 -18.24 -14.32 0.88
CA ILE A 601 -16.88 -13.78 0.78
C ILE A 601 -16.33 -13.96 -0.64
N VAL A 602 -16.52 -15.14 -1.22
CA VAL A 602 -16.13 -15.43 -2.62
C VAL A 602 -16.88 -14.52 -3.59
N ALA A 603 -18.18 -14.29 -3.37
CA ALA A 603 -18.97 -13.35 -4.14
C ALA A 603 -18.44 -11.91 -4.02
N GLY A 604 -17.98 -11.51 -2.83
CA GLY A 604 -17.29 -10.23 -2.62
C GLY A 604 -16.03 -10.09 -3.46
N VAL A 605 -15.15 -11.10 -3.46
CA VAL A 605 -13.93 -11.10 -4.30
C VAL A 605 -14.30 -11.01 -5.79
N ALA A 606 -15.29 -11.77 -6.24
CA ALA A 606 -15.79 -11.71 -7.61
C ALA A 606 -16.36 -10.31 -7.96
N ALA A 607 -17.06 -9.67 -7.02
CA ALA A 607 -17.57 -8.32 -7.18
C ALA A 607 -16.46 -7.28 -7.28
N GLY A 608 -15.39 -7.40 -6.50
CA GLY A 608 -14.19 -6.57 -6.63
C GLY A 608 -13.54 -6.71 -8.00
N PHE A 609 -13.42 -7.93 -8.52
CA PHE A 609 -12.92 -8.19 -9.88
C PHE A 609 -13.82 -7.58 -10.97
N ALA A 610 -15.14 -7.75 -10.86
CA ALA A 610 -16.11 -7.19 -11.79
C ALA A 610 -16.07 -5.64 -11.80
N TYR A 611 -16.02 -5.04 -10.60
CA TYR A 611 -15.88 -3.60 -10.44
C TYR A 611 -14.60 -3.09 -11.10
N PHE A 612 -13.46 -3.75 -10.86
CA PHE A 612 -12.18 -3.41 -11.48
C PHE A 612 -12.24 -3.48 -13.00
N GLY A 613 -12.73 -4.60 -13.54
CA GLY A 613 -12.78 -4.83 -14.99
C GLY A 613 -13.59 -3.77 -15.71
N VAL A 614 -14.72 -3.33 -15.13
CA VAL A 614 -15.54 -2.27 -15.70
C VAL A 614 -14.91 -0.91 -15.49
N ASN A 615 -14.55 -0.54 -14.25
CA ASN A 615 -14.04 0.80 -13.96
C ASN A 615 -12.72 1.07 -14.70
N MET A 616 -11.70 0.23 -14.48
CA MET A 616 -10.39 0.40 -15.10
C MET A 616 -10.41 0.04 -16.59
N GLY A 617 -11.32 -0.83 -17.04
CA GLY A 617 -11.56 -1.06 -18.47
C GLY A 617 -12.04 0.20 -19.18
N LEU A 618 -12.99 0.93 -18.59
CA LEU A 618 -13.51 2.18 -19.17
C LEU A 618 -12.47 3.31 -19.11
N VAL A 619 -11.79 3.49 -17.97
CA VAL A 619 -10.71 4.48 -17.84
C VAL A 619 -9.58 4.20 -18.83
N SER A 620 -9.13 2.94 -18.93
CA SER A 620 -8.09 2.56 -19.89
C SER A 620 -8.52 2.78 -21.34
N LEU A 621 -9.80 2.50 -21.68
CA LEU A 621 -10.33 2.78 -23.01
C LEU A 621 -10.30 4.27 -23.33
N ALA A 622 -10.70 5.13 -22.41
CA ALA A 622 -10.63 6.58 -22.59
C ALA A 622 -9.18 7.04 -22.81
N THR A 623 -8.24 6.58 -21.98
CA THR A 623 -6.81 6.94 -22.12
C THR A 623 -6.17 6.39 -23.40
N ALA A 624 -6.58 5.20 -23.86
CA ALA A 624 -6.08 4.61 -25.10
C ALA A 624 -6.57 5.36 -26.34
N VAL A 625 -7.82 5.85 -26.31
CA VAL A 625 -8.41 6.68 -27.37
C VAL A 625 -7.72 8.05 -27.46
N GLU A 626 -7.29 8.59 -26.32
CA GLU A 626 -6.53 9.83 -26.24
C GLU A 626 -5.07 9.65 -26.69
N GLY A 627 -4.41 8.57 -26.27
CA GLY A 627 -3.01 8.28 -26.59
C GLY A 627 -2.76 7.61 -27.95
N HIS A 628 -3.82 7.30 -28.71
CA HIS A 628 -3.75 6.51 -29.96
C HIS A 628 -3.04 5.14 -29.80
N GLU A 629 -3.16 4.52 -28.63
CA GLU A 629 -2.53 3.24 -28.31
C GLU A 629 -3.53 2.06 -28.37
N ARG A 630 -3.02 0.84 -28.46
CA ARG A 630 -3.84 -0.37 -28.34
C ARG A 630 -4.39 -0.49 -26.91
N TRP A 631 -5.71 -0.54 -26.76
CA TRP A 631 -6.39 -0.63 -25.46
C TRP A 631 -5.88 -1.76 -24.56
N SER A 632 -5.67 -2.98 -25.11
CA SER A 632 -5.16 -4.11 -24.34
C SER A 632 -3.78 -3.85 -23.74
N ARG A 633 -2.92 -3.16 -24.48
CA ARG A 633 -1.58 -2.77 -24.03
C ARG A 633 -1.66 -1.69 -22.96
N ALA A 634 -2.45 -0.65 -23.19
CA ALA A 634 -2.68 0.41 -22.21
C ALA A 634 -3.27 -0.15 -20.89
N PHE A 635 -4.19 -1.10 -20.97
CA PHE A 635 -4.77 -1.77 -19.79
C PHE A 635 -3.73 -2.63 -19.05
N GLN A 636 -2.98 -3.46 -19.76
CA GLN A 636 -1.96 -4.33 -19.16
C GLN A 636 -0.81 -3.55 -18.52
N GLU A 637 -0.28 -2.55 -19.22
CA GLU A 637 0.89 -1.79 -18.76
C GLU A 637 0.54 -0.82 -17.63
N ARG A 638 -0.66 -0.21 -17.65
CA ARG A 638 -0.99 0.89 -16.72
C ARG A 638 -1.94 0.51 -15.58
N PHE A 639 -2.77 -0.53 -15.75
CA PHE A 639 -3.87 -0.80 -14.82
C PHE A 639 -3.91 -2.25 -14.29
N ALA A 640 -3.37 -3.24 -14.99
CA ALA A 640 -3.45 -4.64 -14.56
C ALA A 640 -2.78 -4.91 -13.21
N TRP A 641 -1.77 -4.12 -12.83
CA TRP A 641 -1.13 -4.22 -11.52
C TRP A 641 -2.06 -3.86 -10.35
N LEU A 642 -3.20 -3.19 -10.61
CA LEU A 642 -4.22 -2.86 -9.61
C LEU A 642 -5.15 -4.05 -9.28
N VAL A 643 -5.16 -5.13 -10.09
CA VAL A 643 -6.04 -6.30 -9.87
C VAL A 643 -5.99 -6.82 -8.43
N PRO A 644 -4.81 -7.05 -7.80
CA PRO A 644 -4.76 -7.56 -6.43
C PRO A 644 -5.44 -6.63 -5.42
N HIS A 645 -5.37 -5.31 -5.65
CA HIS A 645 -5.99 -4.31 -4.77
C HIS A 645 -7.51 -4.41 -4.78
N TYR A 646 -8.09 -4.51 -5.98
CA TYR A 646 -9.54 -4.60 -6.13
C TYR A 646 -10.11 -5.96 -5.68
N LEU A 647 -9.35 -7.05 -5.79
CA LEU A 647 -9.74 -8.34 -5.20
C LEU A 647 -9.87 -8.22 -3.67
N VAL A 648 -8.94 -7.51 -3.04
CA VAL A 648 -9.01 -7.26 -1.59
C VAL A 648 -10.12 -6.27 -1.23
N TYR A 649 -10.39 -5.25 -2.05
CA TYR A 649 -11.56 -4.38 -1.82
C TYR A 649 -12.86 -5.17 -1.89
N GLY A 650 -12.96 -6.09 -2.84
CA GLY A 650 -14.06 -7.05 -2.94
C GLY A 650 -14.18 -7.93 -1.70
N PHE A 651 -13.06 -8.47 -1.22
CA PHE A 651 -13.02 -9.23 0.03
C PHE A 651 -13.54 -8.40 1.22
N ILE A 652 -12.98 -7.21 1.44
CA ILE A 652 -13.39 -6.30 2.53
C ILE A 652 -14.89 -5.99 2.42
N ALA A 653 -15.40 -5.75 1.21
CA ALA A 653 -16.82 -5.53 0.98
C ALA A 653 -17.68 -6.76 1.36
N GLY A 654 -17.24 -7.98 1.04
CA GLY A 654 -17.91 -9.21 1.46
C GLY A 654 -17.93 -9.39 2.98
N VAL A 655 -16.86 -8.99 3.67
CA VAL A 655 -16.79 -8.99 5.14
C VAL A 655 -17.74 -7.95 5.74
N ILE A 656 -17.76 -6.74 5.18
CA ILE A 656 -18.70 -5.69 5.60
C ILE A 656 -20.14 -6.17 5.43
N PHE A 657 -20.44 -6.85 4.32
CA PHE A 657 -21.77 -7.44 4.09
C PHE A 657 -22.15 -8.44 5.19
N LEU A 658 -21.27 -9.39 5.51
CA LEU A 658 -21.51 -10.38 6.56
C LEU A 658 -21.70 -9.72 7.94
N GLY A 659 -20.86 -8.74 8.28
CA GLY A 659 -20.96 -8.02 9.54
C GLY A 659 -22.27 -7.21 9.66
N TYR A 660 -22.73 -6.64 8.54
CA TYR A 660 -24.00 -5.92 8.51
C TYR A 660 -25.20 -6.86 8.66
N GLU A 661 -25.15 -8.04 8.05
CA GLU A 661 -26.18 -9.07 8.17
C GLU A 661 -26.23 -9.66 9.60
N SER A 662 -25.07 -9.97 10.18
CA SER A 662 -24.96 -10.56 11.53
C SER A 662 -25.40 -9.59 12.63
N ALA A 663 -25.09 -8.30 12.50
CA ALA A 663 -25.49 -7.28 13.46
C ALA A 663 -27.01 -7.00 13.47
N HIS A 664 -27.79 -7.63 12.58
CA HIS A 664 -29.22 -7.38 12.39
C HIS A 664 -29.56 -5.89 12.25
N LEU A 665 -28.67 -5.10 11.64
CA LEU A 665 -28.86 -3.65 11.49
C LEU A 665 -30.10 -3.30 10.64
N TRP A 666 -30.54 -4.23 9.79
CA TRP A 666 -31.83 -4.19 9.10
C TRP A 666 -33.04 -3.98 10.04
N ALA A 667 -32.93 -4.39 11.32
CA ALA A 667 -34.03 -4.39 12.28
C ALA A 667 -34.32 -3.02 12.93
N PHE A 668 -33.46 -2.01 12.74
CA PHE A 668 -33.76 -0.64 13.18
C PHE A 668 -34.88 0.03 12.36
N VAL A 669 -35.29 -0.58 11.24
CA VAL A 669 -36.41 -0.12 10.42
C VAL A 669 -37.46 -1.25 10.36
N ARG A 670 -38.65 -0.95 10.92
CA ARG A 670 -39.82 -1.84 11.12
C ARG A 670 -39.97 -3.00 10.11
N PRO A 671 -40.35 -4.21 10.54
CA PRO A 671 -40.65 -5.29 9.61
C PRO A 671 -41.89 -4.97 8.77
N PRO A 672 -41.95 -5.38 7.49
CA PRO A 672 -43.14 -5.18 6.67
C PRO A 672 -44.28 -6.02 7.25
N ARG A 673 -45.44 -5.38 7.47
CA ARG A 673 -46.70 -6.08 7.73
C ARG A 673 -46.89 -7.11 6.61
N ARG A 674 -46.84 -8.40 6.96
CA ARG A 674 -47.27 -9.49 6.06
C ARG A 674 -48.67 -9.16 5.56
N PHE A 675 -48.78 -8.71 4.31
CA PHE A 675 -50.04 -8.64 3.59
C PHE A 675 -50.55 -10.08 3.47
N ARG A 676 -51.59 -10.43 4.22
CA ARG A 676 -52.39 -11.62 3.91
C ARG A 676 -53.04 -11.37 2.55
N PRO A 677 -52.81 -12.20 1.52
CA PRO A 677 -53.55 -12.05 0.28
C PRO A 677 -55.02 -12.36 0.54
N ARG A 678 -55.89 -11.38 0.23
CA ARG A 678 -57.33 -11.60 0.08
C ARG A 678 -57.51 -12.53 -1.13
N THR A 679 -57.91 -13.77 -0.88
CA THR A 679 -58.36 -14.69 -1.92
C THR A 679 -59.73 -14.24 -2.43
N PHE A 680 -59.77 -13.69 -3.64
CA PHE A 680 -60.97 -13.59 -4.47
C PHE A 680 -60.92 -14.74 -5.51
N PRO A 681 -61.91 -15.63 -5.58
CA PRO A 681 -61.84 -16.80 -6.45
C PRO A 681 -62.47 -16.50 -7.81
N TRP A 682 -61.68 -16.67 -8.88
CA TRP A 682 -62.19 -16.95 -10.23
C TRP A 682 -61.34 -18.06 -10.83
N SER A 683 -61.76 -19.31 -10.64
CA SER A 683 -61.22 -20.46 -11.37
C SER A 683 -62.06 -20.72 -12.61
N ARG A 684 -61.39 -20.73 -13.77
CA ARG A 684 -61.95 -21.24 -15.03
C ARG A 684 -62.23 -22.74 -14.89
N GLN A 685 -63.39 -23.11 -15.39
CA GLN A 685 -63.86 -24.48 -15.60
C GLN A 685 -63.00 -25.23 -16.60
N THR A 686 -62.76 -26.51 -16.29
CA THR A 686 -62.65 -27.71 -17.15
C THR A 686 -62.05 -28.77 -16.22
N GLY A 687 -62.64 -29.90 -15.87
CA GLY A 687 -63.83 -30.61 -16.32
C GLY A 687 -63.49 -32.09 -16.14
N CYS A 688 -64.00 -32.76 -15.10
CA CYS A 688 -64.46 -34.15 -15.15
C CYS A 688 -65.01 -34.61 -13.80
N SER A 689 -65.94 -35.54 -13.89
CA SER A 689 -67.10 -35.69 -13.02
C SER A 689 -67.07 -36.97 -12.15
N ARG A 690 -67.88 -36.95 -11.06
CA ARG A 690 -68.46 -38.09 -10.30
C ARG A 690 -67.46 -38.85 -9.41
N SER A 691 -67.73 -39.24 -8.15
CA SER A 691 -69.00 -39.56 -7.46
C SER A 691 -68.89 -39.51 -5.91
N ALA A 692 -69.92 -38.94 -5.29
CA ALA A 692 -70.54 -39.15 -3.96
C ALA A 692 -69.96 -40.12 -2.88
N ARG A 693 -69.68 -39.63 -1.65
CA ARG A 693 -70.53 -39.71 -0.41
C ARG A 693 -69.74 -39.29 0.88
N PRO A 694 -70.38 -38.69 1.93
CA PRO A 694 -69.71 -38.18 3.16
C PRO A 694 -70.21 -38.90 4.47
N PRO A 695 -70.15 -38.31 5.70
CA PRO A 695 -69.04 -38.32 6.69
C PRO A 695 -69.45 -38.81 8.12
N ARG A 696 -68.51 -38.89 9.10
CA ARG A 696 -68.79 -38.91 10.56
C ARG A 696 -67.59 -38.27 11.31
N TRP A 697 -67.65 -37.06 11.88
CA TRP A 697 -68.24 -36.54 13.14
C TRP A 697 -67.59 -36.95 14.48
N SER A 698 -67.26 -35.88 15.25
CA SER A 698 -67.11 -35.77 16.72
C SER A 698 -65.70 -36.08 17.30
N ARG A 699 -65.15 -35.36 18.30
CA ARG A 699 -65.68 -34.31 19.19
C ARG A 699 -64.51 -33.63 19.94
N CYS A 700 -64.59 -32.32 20.16
CA CYS A 700 -63.81 -31.56 21.14
C CYS A 700 -64.22 -31.88 22.59
N ARG A 701 -63.28 -31.78 23.55
CA ARG A 701 -63.46 -31.12 24.87
C ARG A 701 -62.16 -31.08 25.71
N ARG A 702 -61.74 -29.85 26.06
CA ARG A 702 -61.03 -29.44 27.30
C ARG A 702 -62.09 -28.78 28.22
N PRO A 703 -61.83 -28.17 29.40
CA PRO A 703 -60.63 -28.10 30.28
C PRO A 703 -60.95 -28.29 31.80
N SER A 704 -59.95 -28.29 32.69
CA SER A 704 -60.03 -27.66 34.05
C SER A 704 -58.71 -27.72 34.83
N MET A 705 -58.32 -26.56 35.40
CA MET A 705 -57.31 -26.32 36.47
C MET A 705 -58.04 -26.27 37.84
N PRO A 706 -57.43 -25.89 39.00
CA PRO A 706 -56.06 -26.05 39.54
C PRO A 706 -56.05 -26.54 41.02
N ALA A 707 -54.88 -26.81 41.63
CA ALA A 707 -54.61 -26.60 43.07
C ALA A 707 -53.13 -26.89 43.46
N THR A 708 -52.49 -25.91 44.10
CA THR A 708 -51.35 -26.02 45.06
C THR A 708 -51.89 -26.46 46.44
N PRO A 709 -51.10 -26.94 47.45
CA PRO A 709 -49.92 -26.24 47.99
C PRO A 709 -48.81 -27.10 48.70
N THR A 710 -47.86 -26.37 49.30
CA THR A 710 -46.97 -26.69 50.46
C THR A 710 -45.64 -27.49 50.29
N ARG A 711 -44.54 -26.80 50.62
CA ARG A 711 -43.20 -27.25 51.11
C ARG A 711 -43.32 -27.77 52.59
N PRO A 712 -42.27 -28.22 53.37
CA PRO A 712 -40.81 -28.02 53.21
C PRO A 712 -39.83 -29.13 53.77
N VAL A 713 -38.50 -28.88 53.63
CA VAL A 713 -37.37 -29.25 54.54
C VAL A 713 -36.98 -30.75 54.60
N THR A 714 -35.72 -31.21 54.44
CA THR A 714 -34.46 -30.89 55.16
C THR A 714 -33.22 -31.48 54.43
N ARG A 715 -32.07 -30.77 54.55
CA ARG A 715 -30.68 -31.21 54.90
C ARG A 715 -30.23 -32.65 54.59
N ALA A 716 -28.96 -32.97 54.33
CA ALA A 716 -27.69 -32.28 54.11
C ALA A 716 -26.61 -33.38 53.97
N ALA A 717 -25.46 -33.03 53.39
CA ALA A 717 -24.14 -33.65 53.61
C ALA A 717 -23.96 -35.11 53.15
N SER A 718 -22.83 -35.58 52.65
CA SER A 718 -21.49 -35.03 52.35
C SER A 718 -20.70 -36.20 51.77
N SER A 719 -19.70 -35.91 50.92
CA SER A 719 -18.41 -36.63 50.78
C SER A 719 -18.45 -38.16 50.56
N SER A 720 -17.66 -38.79 49.72
CA SER A 720 -16.48 -38.44 48.94
C SER A 720 -16.07 -39.74 48.25
N SER A 721 -15.54 -39.64 47.03
CA SER A 721 -14.52 -40.57 46.51
C SER A 721 -14.99 -42.04 46.27
N ARG A 722 -14.50 -42.85 45.33
CA ARG A 722 -13.39 -42.78 44.39
C ARG A 722 -13.41 -44.11 43.61
N TRP A 723 -12.93 -44.08 42.37
CA TRP A 723 -12.25 -45.15 41.63
C TRP A 723 -13.00 -46.36 41.05
N ARG A 724 -12.62 -46.61 39.78
CA ARG A 724 -12.51 -47.91 39.06
C ARG A 724 -13.83 -48.55 38.63
N SER A 725 -13.94 -49.22 37.50
CA SER A 725 -13.14 -49.39 36.28
C SER A 725 -13.89 -50.46 35.49
N ALA A 726 -13.66 -50.50 34.18
CA ALA A 726 -13.77 -51.69 33.35
C ALA A 726 -15.19 -52.20 33.04
N ALA A 727 -15.65 -51.80 31.85
CA ALA A 727 -16.51 -52.63 31.02
C ALA A 727 -15.63 -53.70 30.33
N SER A 728 -15.97 -54.96 30.57
CA SER A 728 -15.66 -56.15 29.75
C SER A 728 -16.86 -56.36 28.82
N SER A 729 -16.72 -56.29 27.49
CA SER A 729 -16.14 -57.27 26.55
C SER A 729 -17.23 -58.13 25.88
N VAL A 730 -16.83 -58.78 24.77
CA VAL A 730 -17.53 -59.81 23.96
C VAL A 730 -18.31 -59.23 22.76
N SER A 731 -18.14 -59.63 21.50
CA SER A 731 -17.21 -60.48 20.72
C SER A 731 -17.62 -60.30 19.23
N ARG A 732 -16.79 -60.48 18.20
CA ARG A 732 -16.21 -61.72 17.62
C ARG A 732 -15.13 -61.28 16.61
N ARG A 733 -13.88 -61.76 16.70
CA ARG A 733 -13.28 -62.95 16.02
C ARG A 733 -13.59 -62.99 14.52
N ARG A 734 -12.68 -63.25 13.58
CA ARG A 734 -11.28 -63.76 13.46
C ARG A 734 -11.03 -63.68 11.91
N SER A 735 -9.86 -63.69 11.27
CA SER A 735 -8.46 -63.95 11.62
C SER A 735 -7.60 -63.77 10.35
N SER A 736 -6.30 -63.56 10.59
CA SER A 736 -5.12 -64.13 9.88
C SER A 736 -4.62 -63.41 8.61
N THR A 737 -3.32 -63.10 8.42
CA THR A 737 -2.09 -63.58 9.08
C THR A 737 -0.85 -62.74 8.71
N CYS A 738 0.11 -62.65 9.64
CA CYS A 738 1.59 -62.55 9.50
C CYS A 738 2.23 -61.37 8.75
N SER A 739 3.40 -60.81 9.10
CA SER A 739 4.43 -60.98 10.15
C SER A 739 5.51 -59.93 9.83
N GLY A 740 6.07 -59.16 10.77
CA GLY A 740 7.38 -59.49 11.36
C GLY A 740 8.56 -58.62 10.82
N MET A 741 9.03 -57.69 11.66
CA MET A 741 10.37 -57.02 11.66
C MET A 741 11.54 -58.06 11.81
N PRO A 742 12.88 -57.74 11.86
CA PRO A 742 13.59 -56.44 11.89
C PRO A 742 14.99 -56.36 11.14
N ARG A 743 15.64 -55.18 11.26
CA ARG A 743 17.10 -54.88 11.40
C ARG A 743 18.07 -54.80 10.18
N SER A 744 18.66 -53.58 10.08
CA SER A 744 20.10 -53.23 10.05
C SER A 744 20.87 -52.99 8.75
N SER A 745 21.80 -52.03 8.87
CA SER A 745 22.95 -51.62 8.02
C SER A 745 22.67 -50.68 6.83
N THR A 746 23.09 -49.41 6.90
CA THR A 746 24.38 -48.83 6.46
C THR A 746 24.53 -48.84 4.93
N THR A 747 24.62 -47.67 4.30
CA THR A 747 25.80 -47.13 3.56
C THR A 747 25.39 -46.07 2.53
N LEU A 748 26.32 -45.13 2.34
CA LEU A 748 26.36 -43.93 1.50
C LEU A 748 26.13 -44.11 -0.02
N ALA A 749 26.04 -42.93 -0.66
CA ALA A 749 26.26 -42.57 -2.08
C ALA A 749 24.97 -42.49 -2.92
N SER A 750 24.46 -41.33 -3.35
CA SER A 750 25.03 -40.23 -4.15
C SER A 750 25.13 -40.53 -5.66
N TRP A 751 24.61 -39.57 -6.44
CA TRP A 751 24.81 -39.28 -7.87
C TRP A 751 23.83 -39.78 -8.96
N GLN A 752 23.37 -38.77 -9.70
CA GLN A 752 23.08 -38.66 -11.15
C GLN A 752 21.75 -39.21 -11.71
N PHE A 753 20.90 -38.32 -12.23
CA PHE A 753 20.88 -37.75 -13.59
C PHE A 753 20.58 -38.81 -14.66
N GLN A 754 19.36 -38.74 -15.22
CA GLN A 754 19.10 -39.23 -16.56
C GLN A 754 18.05 -38.35 -17.25
N THR A 755 18.54 -37.49 -18.14
CA THR A 755 17.81 -36.98 -19.29
C THR A 755 17.82 -38.04 -20.38
N ARG A 756 16.67 -38.30 -21.04
CA ARG A 756 16.51 -38.29 -22.50
C ARG A 756 15.15 -38.83 -22.98
N SER A 757 14.53 -38.00 -23.83
CA SER A 757 13.91 -38.35 -25.12
C SER A 757 12.54 -39.05 -25.15
N CYS A 758 11.48 -38.26 -25.39
CA CYS A 758 10.81 -38.18 -26.69
C CYS A 758 10.19 -36.78 -26.86
#